data_AF-A0A9D2HI47-F1
#
_entry.id   AF-A0A9D2HI47-F1
#
_cell.length_a   1.000
_cell.length_b   1.000
_cell.length_c   1.000
_cell.angle_alpha   90.00
_cell.angle_beta   90.00
_cell.angle_gamma   90.00
#
_symmetry.space_group_name_H-M   'P 1'
#
loop_
_entity.id
_entity.type
_entity.pdbx_description
1 polymer ?
#
loop_
_entity_poly.entity_id
_entity_poly.type
_entity_poly.pdbx_seq_one_letter_code
_entity_poly.pdbx_strand_id
1 'polypeptide(L)'
;MKKFTKGVKGSISLFLSMIILLLVILEGFLIDGSKVLAGKMKLANAGDLALNAGLTYYDEALRDIYGLFAISESEDELKANLEVHIRRTLGENVGAVDEGYVDSMLNFVDEAIQGEFSGIPQGNLLDMTMEEGSLDLLKLDASTLSHEYVLKQQILEYMKYRGPATLGYGILEKLNMFKDVGAQQDVMEKKLDYEEKLSEIDELCKAIYNALNPQGETGYNDLLDNSLKPENVEAGSLTVNQHIHRAIQGAWCYSLLKRDYGLNPNWQSRTDYSGTDVQECIDACTELGDLTVIDESARANLAGSNMEIQIRGGVTAVEAALGYVTEFEKYCTLYTAMENYEEEYERKCDEIEARLEQLDEEEDADEIDALSEELMELQEEYVATYAAYSEAASLIDSLARVLDVARNTMENAVNLEISAAKATMTIYKSAAESLQKRAQDGKARIQDLKNKLVEVKAAGDAWNTKIDGLSDGDVKTSMKADYISESKTIDEEKIDRLRERLEKGEQYAAQLLDSINNTKAINFLVISGSDAAESMRSNFDSSSHGSETSGAGGSGYYNFDRELYIEGALNTTALSDGSITVYWVETPGGGKMSGDYHQMDLSAIKADMDNISAKNDEFYKYIERMCDEKNTDEGLQSDAEGAKDSLLNAGNTEFKAEGIDVRLDGEDGGEKPDDFADTGSGAEDDAVVDNATSNTNSSVSFLDGIEALLTGSRNKLYLSQYAMEMFSYYTIEDTEEGACTLSNYPFSAANNVMYRAEGEYILWGNPEGQTNVNYTIMSIFGVRFLLNTLYAFTGDPEIRHVSLAMATAIAGWTGFGIPIVQSVIIIGFALAETANDMRLLLKGESVAIYKSTDTWVIKPSGVTKEAVDSAINTAATTVVNEGKNLLFNKLNELTEATKDDFKKTVSNYANDAVDTIVDTAVSNVLNPMEEAMVSLVNAVTPDRTEIENKISETLSAVQSSLVTSEDTIAAEITSLAFETFSNSYKSQLVDKIYSLQQRAESESGITASDLQNEIHTYFTSTQAALENSLRATAQSEVNKLTETVNEKLDDGNEKLQEKASDAIDEMMAKINGGQSDHNEASQIMPDGSKGKTSGAGLLTLNYKEYLTIFIAIESVFNEEKIIKRMGRLIEANLASSETKPSPDFKLSEAATMLELSASAEIKTTFFAMPVPMSGGGSKVLGQDSYSLSYKGVLGY
;
A
#
# COMPACT_ATOMS: atom_id res chain seq x y z
N MET A 1 29.45 134.93 38.72
CA MET A 1 28.60 134.63 39.90
C MET A 1 28.64 133.13 40.09
N LYS A 2 29.42 132.55 41.01
CA LYS A 2 29.27 132.50 42.49
C LYS A 2 28.01 131.73 42.95
N LYS A 3 28.27 130.62 43.66
CA LYS A 3 27.41 129.80 44.56
C LYS A 3 26.52 128.78 43.82
N PHE A 4 26.77 127.46 43.91
CA PHE A 4 26.82 126.65 45.13
C PHE A 4 27.96 125.61 45.15
N THR A 5 28.83 125.75 46.15
CA THR A 5 29.78 124.75 46.66
C THR A 5 29.25 124.24 48.00
N LYS A 6 28.99 122.93 48.15
CA LYS A 6 28.93 122.21 49.44
C LYS A 6 29.18 120.71 49.19
N GLY A 7 30.12 120.14 49.93
CA GLY A 7 30.62 118.78 49.74
C GLY A 7 29.62 117.69 50.12
N VAL A 8 29.56 116.64 49.30
CA VAL A 8 28.92 115.36 49.64
C VAL A 8 30.03 114.40 50.08
N LYS A 9 30.41 114.43 51.36
CA LYS A 9 31.20 113.35 51.96
C LYS A 9 30.22 112.22 52.28
N GLY A 10 30.26 111.14 51.50
CA GLY A 10 29.49 109.92 51.77
C GLY A 10 28.84 109.26 50.54
N SER A 11 28.80 109.89 49.36
CA SER A 11 28.20 109.28 48.16
C SER A 11 28.97 108.03 47.68
N ILE A 12 30.31 108.05 47.75
CA ILE A 12 31.16 106.90 47.44
C ILE A 12 30.91 105.76 48.43
N SER A 13 30.76 106.07 49.73
CA SER A 13 30.46 105.07 50.75
C SER A 13 29.06 104.47 50.57
N LEU A 14 28.04 105.28 50.25
CA LEU A 14 26.69 104.79 49.94
C LEU A 14 26.66 103.92 48.67
N PHE A 15 27.36 104.33 47.61
CA PHE A 15 27.47 103.55 46.38
C PHE A 15 28.24 102.24 46.61
N LEU A 16 29.35 102.28 47.35
CA LEU A 16 30.12 101.09 47.71
C LEU A 16 29.33 100.15 48.63
N SER A 17 28.59 100.68 49.60
CA SER A 17 27.69 99.89 50.45
C SER A 17 26.52 99.30 49.67
N MET A 18 25.96 99.99 48.68
CA MET A 18 24.95 99.40 47.77
C MET A 18 25.53 98.29 46.90
N ILE A 19 26.75 98.46 46.37
CA ILE A 19 27.43 97.43 45.58
C ILE A 19 27.77 96.22 46.47
N ILE A 20 28.32 96.44 47.67
CA ILE A 20 28.63 95.36 48.61
C ILE A 20 27.34 94.63 49.02
N LEU A 21 26.24 95.34 49.29
CA LEU A 21 24.96 94.70 49.58
C LEU A 21 24.47 93.85 48.40
N LEU A 22 24.57 94.36 47.17
CA LEU A 22 24.24 93.62 45.95
C LEU A 22 25.14 92.40 45.75
N LEU A 23 26.45 92.52 46.02
CA LEU A 23 27.40 91.43 45.91
C LEU A 23 27.16 90.36 46.97
N VAL A 24 26.88 90.73 48.23
CA VAL A 24 26.54 89.77 49.29
C VAL A 24 25.22 89.06 49.00
N ILE A 25 24.22 89.76 48.44
CA ILE A 25 22.98 89.13 47.99
C ILE A 25 23.24 88.17 46.82
N LEU A 26 24.08 88.57 45.86
CA LEU A 26 24.45 87.72 44.72
C LEU A 26 25.26 86.50 45.16
N GLU A 27 26.23 86.66 46.07
CA GLU A 27 27.03 85.58 46.64
C GLU A 27 26.16 84.61 47.44
N GLY A 28 25.27 85.10 48.30
CA GLY A 28 24.32 84.23 49.01
C GLY A 28 23.35 83.51 48.06
N PHE A 29 22.90 84.17 46.98
CA PHE A 29 22.13 83.51 45.92
C PHE A 29 22.92 82.43 45.19
N LEU A 30 24.18 82.68 44.83
CA LEU A 30 25.05 81.69 44.19
C LEU A 30 25.37 80.52 45.11
N ILE A 31 25.57 80.76 46.41
CA ILE A 31 25.81 79.72 47.41
C ILE A 31 24.56 78.86 47.60
N ASP A 32 23.39 79.46 47.86
CA ASP A 32 22.13 78.70 48.03
C ASP A 32 21.71 77.99 46.74
N GLY A 33 21.89 78.62 45.57
CA GLY A 33 21.68 77.99 44.26
C GLY A 33 22.62 76.82 44.01
N SER A 34 23.90 76.94 44.37
CA SER A 34 24.87 75.84 44.29
C SER A 34 24.54 74.71 45.27
N LYS A 35 24.06 75.04 46.48
CA LYS A 35 23.59 74.04 47.46
C LYS A 35 22.39 73.25 46.95
N VAL A 36 21.40 73.90 46.34
CA VAL A 36 20.23 73.23 45.75
C VAL A 36 20.63 72.32 44.59
N LEU A 37 21.54 72.75 43.72
CA LEU A 37 22.07 71.92 42.63
C LEU A 37 22.88 70.72 43.16
N ALA A 38 23.76 70.95 44.14
CA ALA A 38 24.52 69.88 44.80
C ALA A 38 23.59 68.91 45.56
N GLY A 39 22.52 69.41 46.17
CA GLY A 39 21.51 68.61 46.84
C GLY A 39 20.72 67.72 45.87
N LYS A 40 20.38 68.22 44.68
CA LYS A 40 19.77 67.40 43.62
C LYS A 40 20.70 66.27 43.18
N MET A 41 21.98 66.57 42.97
CA MET A 41 22.97 65.54 42.61
C MET A 41 23.16 64.52 43.73
N LYS A 42 23.20 64.95 44.99
CA LYS A 42 23.34 64.06 46.15
C LYS A 42 22.11 63.16 46.33
N LEU A 43 20.90 63.71 46.18
CA LEU A 43 19.65 62.93 46.21
C LEU A 43 19.58 61.93 45.05
N ALA A 44 19.97 62.34 43.84
CA ALA A 44 20.04 61.44 42.69
C ALA A 44 21.04 60.28 42.92
N ASN A 45 22.26 60.58 43.39
CA ASN A 45 23.24 59.55 43.72
C ASN A 45 22.77 58.63 44.86
N ALA A 46 22.07 59.17 45.86
CA ALA A 46 21.48 58.36 46.94
C ALA A 46 20.37 57.44 46.43
N GLY A 47 19.54 57.93 45.52
CA GLY A 47 18.50 57.15 44.83
C GLY A 47 19.08 56.08 43.91
N ASP A 48 20.10 56.40 43.11
CA ASP A 48 20.81 55.44 42.26
C ASP A 48 21.51 54.35 43.09
N LEU A 49 22.15 54.74 44.20
CA LEU A 49 22.79 53.78 45.11
C LEU A 49 21.76 52.87 45.79
N ALA A 50 20.61 53.41 46.19
CA ALA A 50 19.52 52.63 46.76
C ALA A 50 18.88 51.69 45.73
N LEU A 51 18.72 52.11 44.47
CA LEU A 51 18.28 51.21 43.39
C LEU A 51 19.30 50.08 43.16
N ASN A 52 20.60 50.38 43.12
CA ASN A 52 21.64 49.36 42.99
C ASN A 52 21.65 48.40 44.19
N ALA A 53 21.45 48.91 45.41
CA ALA A 53 21.29 48.08 46.60
C ALA A 53 20.00 47.23 46.51
N GLY A 54 18.91 47.79 45.99
CA GLY A 54 17.65 47.08 45.75
C GLY A 54 17.81 45.89 44.84
N LEU A 55 18.61 46.02 43.78
CA LEU A 55 18.95 44.90 42.89
C LEU A 55 19.83 43.82 43.55
N THR A 56 20.35 44.02 44.76
CA THR A 56 21.07 42.95 45.48
C THR A 56 20.14 41.97 46.20
N TYR A 57 18.85 42.33 46.38
CA TYR A 57 17.81 41.51 46.99
C TYR A 57 17.12 40.57 45.97
N TYR A 58 17.89 39.97 45.05
CA TYR A 58 17.35 38.93 44.16
C TYR A 58 17.09 37.63 44.92
N ASP A 59 16.19 36.80 44.38
CA ASP A 59 15.95 35.45 44.90
C ASP A 59 17.17 34.54 44.67
N GLU A 60 17.83 34.12 45.76
CA GLU A 60 19.06 33.32 45.69
C GLU A 60 18.81 31.94 45.07
N ALA A 61 17.66 31.31 45.34
CA ALA A 61 17.34 29.98 44.83
C ALA A 61 17.09 30.03 43.31
N LEU A 62 16.35 31.04 42.84
CA LEU A 62 16.13 31.28 41.41
C LEU A 62 17.44 31.51 40.66
N ARG A 63 18.35 32.34 41.20
CA ARG A 63 19.66 32.60 40.59
C ARG A 63 20.53 31.34 40.58
N ASP A 64 20.58 30.63 41.70
CA ASP A 64 21.51 29.51 41.86
C ASP A 64 21.08 28.26 41.08
N ILE A 65 19.78 28.03 40.90
CA ILE A 65 19.27 26.86 40.19
C ILE A 65 19.10 27.18 38.70
N TYR A 66 18.55 28.35 38.36
CA TYR A 66 18.15 28.71 37.00
C TYR A 66 18.99 29.82 36.36
N GLY A 67 19.83 30.51 37.11
CA GLY A 67 20.65 31.61 36.58
C GLY A 67 19.86 32.88 36.23
N LEU A 68 18.61 32.99 36.70
CA LEU A 68 17.72 34.12 36.44
C LEU A 68 17.73 35.10 37.61
N PHE A 69 17.58 36.39 37.34
CA PHE A 69 17.56 37.44 38.36
C PHE A 69 16.18 38.09 38.46
N ALA A 70 15.58 38.01 39.64
CA ALA A 70 14.36 38.75 39.97
C ALA A 70 14.25 38.95 41.49
N ILE A 71 13.52 39.99 41.88
CA ILE A 71 13.27 40.38 43.26
C ILE A 71 11.91 39.81 43.67
N SER A 72 11.91 38.85 44.59
CA SER A 72 10.71 38.18 45.12
C SER A 72 10.25 38.74 46.48
N GLU A 73 11.08 39.50 47.20
CA GLU A 73 10.75 40.05 48.53
C GLU A 73 9.54 41.00 48.53
N SER A 74 8.83 41.09 49.67
CA SER A 74 7.69 42.02 49.78
C SER A 74 8.10 43.48 49.61
N GLU A 75 7.28 44.28 48.93
CA GLU A 75 7.58 45.70 48.69
C GLU A 75 7.78 46.48 49.99
N ASP A 76 7.04 46.16 51.04
CA ASP A 76 7.13 46.82 52.35
C ASP A 76 8.48 46.58 53.03
N GLU A 77 9.00 45.36 52.98
CA GLU A 77 10.28 44.98 53.56
C GLU A 77 11.45 45.59 52.78
N LEU A 78 11.40 45.52 51.45
CA LEU A 78 12.41 46.11 50.57
C LEU A 78 12.44 47.63 50.72
N LYS A 79 11.27 48.28 50.80
CA LYS A 79 11.15 49.72 51.02
C LYS A 79 11.75 50.14 52.35
N ALA A 80 11.49 49.40 53.42
CA ALA A 80 12.07 49.68 54.75
C ALA A 80 13.61 49.58 54.72
N ASN A 81 14.16 48.57 54.05
CA ASN A 81 15.61 48.38 53.91
C ASN A 81 16.25 49.50 53.08
N LEU A 82 15.66 49.88 51.94
CA LEU A 82 16.18 50.93 51.07
C LEU A 82 16.07 52.33 51.66
N GLU A 83 15.06 52.60 52.48
CA GLU A 83 14.91 53.88 53.17
C GLU A 83 16.12 54.19 54.06
N VAL A 84 16.63 53.18 54.77
CA VAL A 84 17.83 53.33 55.62
C VAL A 84 19.04 53.75 54.79
N HIS A 85 19.23 53.16 53.61
CA HIS A 85 20.36 53.47 52.73
C HIS A 85 20.28 54.90 52.17
N ILE A 86 19.10 55.37 51.78
CA ILE A 86 18.90 56.75 51.28
C ILE A 86 19.14 57.75 52.40
N ARG A 87 18.53 57.55 53.57
CA ARG A 87 18.68 58.45 54.73
C ARG A 87 20.14 58.57 55.18
N ARG A 88 20.86 57.44 55.26
CA ARG A 88 22.30 57.43 55.58
C ARG A 88 23.13 58.18 54.53
N THR A 89 22.83 57.99 53.24
CA THR A 89 23.55 58.68 52.14
C THR A 89 23.28 60.18 52.13
N LEU A 90 22.07 60.61 52.50
CA LEU A 90 21.73 62.03 52.65
C LEU A 90 22.42 62.69 53.85
N GLY A 91 22.88 61.91 54.83
CA GLY A 91 23.59 62.36 56.02
C GLY A 91 22.71 62.46 57.27
N GLU A 92 21.57 61.76 57.29
CA GLU A 92 20.75 61.62 58.48
C GLU A 92 21.37 60.58 59.43
N ASN A 93 21.43 60.90 60.73
CA ASN A 93 21.81 59.95 61.76
C ASN A 93 20.62 59.03 62.07
N VAL A 94 20.55 57.91 61.36
CA VAL A 94 19.60 56.82 61.62
C VAL A 94 20.27 55.86 62.59
N GLY A 95 19.70 55.68 63.79
CA GLY A 95 20.34 54.91 64.87
C GLY A 95 20.65 53.45 64.53
N ALA A 96 21.90 53.05 64.81
CA ALA A 96 22.49 51.73 65.05
C ALA A 96 21.91 50.48 64.34
N VAL A 97 22.67 49.95 63.35
CA VAL A 97 22.99 48.52 63.21
C VAL A 97 24.45 48.38 62.68
N ASP A 98 25.25 47.65 63.47
CA ASP A 98 26.62 47.09 63.32
C ASP A 98 27.76 47.87 62.63
N GLU A 99 28.89 47.98 63.34
CA GLU A 99 30.02 48.88 63.09
C GLU A 99 30.98 48.37 62.00
N GLY A 100 31.08 49.08 60.87
CA GLY A 100 32.00 48.80 59.76
C GLY A 100 33.15 49.80 59.61
N TYR A 101 34.18 49.42 58.83
CA TYR A 101 35.42 50.18 58.56
C TYR A 101 35.20 51.64 58.09
N VAL A 102 34.07 51.93 57.45
CA VAL A 102 33.70 53.26 56.95
C VAL A 102 33.43 54.24 58.10
N ASP A 103 32.82 53.80 59.21
CA ASP A 103 32.53 54.67 60.36
C ASP A 103 33.82 55.01 61.14
N SER A 104 34.83 54.13 61.13
CA SER A 104 36.17 54.47 61.64
C SER A 104 36.88 55.53 60.79
N MET A 105 36.68 55.50 59.47
CA MET A 105 37.23 56.52 58.56
C MET A 105 36.50 57.85 58.69
N LEU A 106 35.18 57.83 58.87
CA LEU A 106 34.36 59.02 59.13
C LEU A 106 34.72 59.65 60.49
N ASN A 107 34.90 58.85 61.54
CA ASN A 107 35.39 59.34 62.84
C ASN A 107 36.81 59.93 62.76
N PHE A 108 37.70 59.36 61.96
CA PHE A 108 39.05 59.90 61.74
C PHE A 108 39.02 61.24 61.00
N VAL A 109 38.13 61.39 60.02
CA VAL A 109 37.91 62.67 59.33
C VAL A 109 37.25 63.69 60.26
N ASP A 110 36.31 63.28 61.11
CA ASP A 110 35.67 64.13 62.11
C ASP A 110 36.65 64.62 63.19
N GLU A 111 37.61 63.80 63.61
CA GLU A 111 38.70 64.22 64.50
C GLU A 111 39.68 65.17 63.81
N ALA A 112 39.97 64.97 62.51
CA ALA A 112 40.88 65.83 61.74
C ALA A 112 40.31 67.24 61.45
N ILE A 113 38.98 67.43 61.56
CA ILE A 113 38.28 68.69 61.25
C ILE A 113 38.04 69.56 62.50
N GLN A 114 38.44 69.14 63.72
CA GLN A 114 38.20 69.88 64.98
C GLN A 114 39.04 71.18 65.17
N GLY A 115 38.84 72.17 64.30
CA GLY A 115 39.34 73.55 64.43
C GLY A 115 38.22 74.58 64.54
N GLU A 116 37.95 75.05 65.77
CA GLU A 116 37.23 76.28 66.17
C GLU A 116 36.23 76.92 65.17
N PHE A 117 35.09 76.27 64.91
CA PHE A 117 33.87 76.97 64.50
C PHE A 117 32.68 76.38 65.24
N SER A 118 32.23 77.06 66.29
CA SER A 118 31.12 76.61 67.14
C SER A 118 29.78 77.07 66.56
N GLY A 119 28.88 76.11 66.30
CA GLY A 119 27.45 76.40 66.08
C GLY A 119 26.76 75.73 64.89
N ILE A 120 27.46 74.99 64.03
CA ILE A 120 26.84 74.20 62.95
C ILE A 120 26.89 72.72 63.36
N PRO A 121 25.76 71.99 63.44
CA PRO A 121 25.78 70.56 63.67
C PRO A 121 26.70 69.85 62.66
N GLN A 122 27.61 69.01 63.17
CA GLN A 122 28.62 68.28 62.41
C GLN A 122 28.02 67.48 61.23
N GLY A 123 28.71 67.47 60.09
CA GLY A 123 28.51 66.52 59.00
C GLY A 123 27.58 66.89 57.85
N ASN A 124 26.66 67.86 57.99
CA ASN A 124 25.66 68.14 56.95
C ASN A 124 25.81 69.53 56.30
N LEU A 125 26.84 69.72 55.45
CA LEU A 125 27.08 70.97 54.70
C LEU A 125 25.87 71.42 53.86
N LEU A 126 25.04 70.46 53.44
CA LEU A 126 23.83 70.68 52.64
C LEU A 126 22.55 70.76 53.48
N ASP A 127 22.54 70.33 54.75
CA ASP A 127 21.36 70.26 55.64
C ASP A 127 20.12 69.70 54.93
N MET A 128 20.28 68.47 54.42
CA MET A 128 19.22 67.72 53.75
C MET A 128 18.58 66.70 54.69
N THR A 129 17.25 66.63 54.67
CA THR A 129 16.45 65.61 55.37
C THR A 129 15.39 65.04 54.44
N MET A 130 15.25 63.73 54.39
CA MET A 130 14.22 63.05 53.62
C MET A 130 12.83 63.32 54.22
N GLU A 131 11.87 63.66 53.36
CA GLU A 131 10.50 63.96 53.81
C GLU A 131 9.84 62.68 54.35
N GLU A 132 9.16 62.77 55.48
CA GLU A 132 8.51 61.62 56.14
C GLU A 132 7.44 61.00 55.22
N GLY A 133 7.53 59.68 54.97
CA GLY A 133 6.63 58.96 54.07
C GLY A 133 6.79 59.27 52.58
N SER A 134 7.86 59.96 52.17
CA SER A 134 8.09 60.36 50.78
C SER A 134 8.80 59.31 49.90
N LEU A 135 9.24 58.20 50.50
CA LEU A 135 9.73 57.05 49.73
C LEU A 135 8.55 56.33 49.12
N ASP A 136 8.63 56.06 47.83
CA ASP A 136 7.77 55.12 47.15
C ASP A 136 8.65 54.15 46.35
N LEU A 137 8.33 52.87 46.47
CA LEU A 137 9.03 51.79 45.81
C LEU A 137 7.97 50.93 45.13
N LEU A 138 8.10 50.76 43.82
CA LEU A 138 7.18 49.96 43.03
C LEU A 138 7.98 48.90 42.28
N LYS A 139 7.62 47.63 42.48
CA LYS A 139 7.95 46.58 41.52
C LYS A 139 7.14 46.84 40.27
N LEU A 140 7.80 46.92 39.12
CA LEU A 140 7.08 47.20 37.89
C LEU A 140 6.38 45.92 37.42
N ASP A 141 5.05 45.85 37.49
CA ASP A 141 4.27 44.68 37.08
C ASP A 141 4.62 44.18 35.68
N ALA A 142 4.87 45.09 34.74
CA ALA A 142 5.27 44.75 33.37
C ALA A 142 6.68 44.11 33.26
N SER A 143 7.44 44.07 34.36
CA SER A 143 8.80 43.52 34.45
C SER A 143 8.85 42.19 35.23
N THR A 144 7.69 41.61 35.58
CA THR A 144 7.63 40.33 36.29
C THR A 144 7.98 39.16 35.37
N LEU A 145 8.56 38.11 35.95
CA LEU A 145 8.92 36.89 35.21
C LEU A 145 7.70 36.09 34.71
N SER A 146 6.49 36.39 35.19
CA SER A 146 5.26 35.85 34.61
C SER A 146 5.00 36.32 33.18
N HIS A 147 5.59 37.44 32.76
CA HIS A 147 5.51 37.92 31.38
C HIS A 147 6.51 37.18 30.50
N GLU A 148 6.00 36.54 29.45
CA GLU A 148 6.77 35.72 28.50
C GLU A 148 8.03 36.44 27.99
N TYR A 149 7.88 37.68 27.53
CA TYR A 149 8.99 38.46 26.99
C TYR A 149 10.12 38.66 28.01
N VAL A 150 9.78 38.90 29.28
CA VAL A 150 10.77 39.15 30.34
C VAL A 150 11.53 37.86 30.66
N LEU A 151 10.83 36.75 30.88
CA LEU A 151 11.44 35.46 31.14
C LEU A 151 12.34 35.01 29.98
N LYS A 152 11.87 35.18 28.74
CA LYS A 152 12.66 34.93 27.53
C LYS A 152 13.95 35.73 27.50
N GLN A 153 13.90 37.04 27.77
CA GLN A 153 15.09 37.89 27.73
C GLN A 153 16.11 37.48 28.80
N GLN A 154 15.65 37.13 30.01
CA GLN A 154 16.52 36.61 31.06
C GLN A 154 17.20 35.30 30.64
N ILE A 155 16.45 34.36 30.07
CA ILE A 155 17.00 33.11 29.53
C ILE A 155 18.02 33.37 28.42
N LEU A 156 17.69 34.23 27.46
CA LEU A 156 18.58 34.54 26.33
C LEU A 156 19.86 35.27 26.78
N GLU A 157 19.79 36.18 27.75
CA GLU A 157 20.98 36.82 28.32
C GLU A 157 21.83 35.83 29.11
N TYR A 158 21.21 34.90 29.85
CA TYR A 158 21.95 33.80 30.51
C TYR A 158 22.67 32.91 29.49
N MET A 159 22.02 32.63 28.36
CA MET A 159 22.55 31.81 27.27
C MET A 159 23.46 32.56 26.29
N LYS A 160 23.55 33.89 26.35
CA LYS A 160 24.28 34.72 25.38
C LYS A 160 25.73 34.29 25.15
N TYR A 161 26.40 33.88 26.23
CA TYR A 161 27.79 33.41 26.20
C TYR A 161 27.91 31.89 26.40
N ARG A 162 26.87 31.25 26.96
CA ARG A 162 26.84 29.80 27.21
C ARG A 162 26.36 29.02 26.00
N GLY A 163 25.35 29.51 25.30
CA GLY A 163 24.76 28.91 24.10
C GLY A 163 25.77 28.57 23.01
N PRO A 164 26.68 29.49 22.59
CA PRO A 164 27.74 29.14 21.65
C PRO A 164 28.68 28.02 22.13
N ALA A 165 28.94 27.95 23.44
CA ALA A 165 29.83 26.95 24.03
C ALA A 165 29.14 25.58 24.19
N THR A 166 27.84 25.57 24.54
CA THR A 166 27.06 24.35 24.77
C THR A 166 26.52 23.73 23.47
N LEU A 167 26.12 24.53 22.48
CA LEU A 167 25.63 24.01 21.19
C LEU A 167 26.76 23.44 20.32
N GLY A 168 28.00 23.97 20.46
CA GLY A 168 29.09 23.69 19.53
C GLY A 168 28.74 24.02 18.07
N TYR A 169 29.65 23.74 17.13
CA TYR A 169 29.32 23.81 15.69
C TYR A 169 28.57 22.56 15.19
N GLY A 170 28.55 21.47 15.97
CA GLY A 170 28.08 20.15 15.53
C GLY A 170 26.57 20.02 15.33
N ILE A 171 25.72 20.67 16.13
CA ILE A 171 24.25 20.52 15.99
C ILE A 171 23.73 21.08 14.66
N LEU A 172 24.29 22.19 14.17
CA LEU A 172 23.90 22.78 12.88
C LEU A 172 24.27 21.87 11.70
N GLU A 173 25.41 21.19 11.80
CA GLU A 173 25.83 20.20 10.82
C GLU A 173 24.89 18.99 10.81
N LYS A 174 24.50 18.49 11.99
CA LYS A 174 23.47 17.46 12.15
C LYS A 174 22.12 17.88 11.56
N LEU A 175 21.70 19.14 11.73
CA LEU A 175 20.45 19.66 11.14
C LEU A 175 20.50 19.74 9.61
N ASN A 176 21.65 20.12 9.04
CA ASN A 176 21.82 20.18 7.58
C ASN A 176 21.66 18.82 6.89
N MET A 177 21.88 17.70 7.60
CA MET A 177 21.68 16.35 7.07
C MET A 177 20.23 16.06 6.68
N PHE A 178 19.26 16.78 7.25
CA PHE A 178 17.83 16.59 6.98
C PHE A 178 17.32 17.30 5.73
N LYS A 179 18.13 18.19 5.13
CA LYS A 179 17.71 19.08 4.05
C LYS A 179 17.12 18.33 2.84
N ASP A 180 17.74 17.21 2.46
CA ASP A 180 17.36 16.46 1.26
C ASP A 180 16.38 15.30 1.57
N VAL A 181 16.09 15.05 2.85
CA VAL A 181 15.22 13.94 3.31
C VAL A 181 13.78 14.12 2.81
N GLY A 182 13.25 15.35 2.81
CA GLY A 182 11.89 15.61 2.33
C GLY A 182 11.72 15.29 0.84
N ALA A 183 12.71 15.64 0.02
CA ALA A 183 12.67 15.31 -1.42
C ALA A 183 12.78 13.80 -1.67
N GLN A 184 13.54 13.07 -0.84
CA GLN A 184 13.64 11.61 -0.93
C GLN A 184 12.34 10.91 -0.51
N GLN A 185 11.66 11.44 0.51
CA GLN A 185 10.34 10.96 0.95
C GLN A 185 9.29 11.15 -0.14
N ASP A 186 9.26 12.31 -0.79
CA ASP A 186 8.43 12.59 -1.97
C ASP A 186 8.63 11.54 -3.09
N VAL A 187 9.87 11.11 -3.34
CA VAL A 187 10.17 10.10 -4.36
C VAL A 187 9.67 8.72 -3.94
N MET A 188 9.92 8.33 -2.70
CA MET A 188 9.46 7.07 -2.13
C MET A 188 7.92 6.98 -2.14
N GLU A 189 7.21 8.04 -1.78
CA GLU A 189 5.74 8.08 -1.85
C GLU A 189 5.24 7.83 -3.29
N LYS A 190 5.88 8.44 -4.30
CA LYS A 190 5.50 8.20 -5.70
C LYS A 190 5.91 6.83 -6.23
N LYS A 191 6.95 6.22 -5.66
CA LYS A 191 7.26 4.81 -5.91
C LYS A 191 6.12 3.92 -5.41
N LEU A 192 5.71 4.09 -4.15
CA LEU A 192 4.66 3.28 -3.53
C LEU A 192 3.31 3.43 -4.25
N ASP A 193 2.91 4.65 -4.62
CA ASP A 193 1.71 4.91 -5.44
C ASP A 193 1.77 4.27 -6.84
N TYR A 194 2.97 4.13 -7.42
CA TYR A 194 3.15 3.41 -8.68
C TYR A 194 2.99 1.90 -8.50
N GLU A 195 3.58 1.32 -7.45
CA GLU A 195 3.53 -0.11 -7.16
C GLU A 195 2.13 -0.59 -6.77
N GLU A 196 1.37 0.20 -6.01
CA GLU A 196 -0.04 -0.04 -5.69
C GLU A 196 -0.88 -0.16 -6.96
N LYS A 197 -0.78 0.83 -7.86
CA LYS A 197 -1.49 0.80 -9.15
C LYS A 197 -1.04 -0.35 -10.04
N LEU A 198 0.22 -0.79 -9.91
CA LEU A 198 0.76 -1.94 -10.61
C LEU A 198 0.20 -3.26 -10.07
N SER A 199 -0.07 -3.36 -8.77
CA SER A 199 -0.73 -4.52 -8.15
C SER A 199 -2.13 -4.76 -8.75
N GLU A 200 -2.91 -3.69 -8.93
CA GLU A 200 -4.25 -3.77 -9.55
C GLU A 200 -4.22 -4.33 -11.00
N ILE A 201 -3.09 -4.22 -11.70
CA ILE A 201 -2.92 -4.83 -13.03
C ILE A 201 -2.97 -6.36 -12.95
N ASP A 202 -2.38 -6.96 -11.90
CA ASP A 202 -2.40 -8.40 -11.70
C ASP A 202 -3.83 -8.90 -11.46
N GLU A 203 -4.60 -8.20 -10.64
CA GLU A 203 -6.02 -8.50 -10.41
C GLU A 203 -6.83 -8.43 -11.70
N LEU A 204 -6.61 -7.41 -12.53
CA LEU A 204 -7.28 -7.26 -13.81
C LEU A 204 -6.88 -8.37 -14.79
N CYS A 205 -5.61 -8.78 -14.80
CA CYS A 205 -5.17 -9.91 -15.63
C CYS A 205 -5.80 -11.23 -15.19
N LYS A 206 -5.88 -11.49 -13.87
CA LYS A 206 -6.60 -12.64 -13.29
C LYS A 206 -8.08 -12.59 -13.66
N ALA A 207 -8.70 -11.41 -13.62
CA ALA A 207 -10.10 -11.23 -14.02
C ALA A 207 -10.32 -11.52 -15.51
N ILE A 208 -9.39 -11.15 -16.39
CA ILE A 208 -9.45 -11.50 -17.82
C ILE A 208 -9.37 -13.02 -17.99
N TYR A 209 -8.40 -13.68 -17.35
CA TYR A 209 -8.24 -15.13 -17.47
C TYR A 209 -9.48 -15.87 -16.96
N ASN A 210 -10.02 -15.50 -15.80
CA ASN A 210 -11.23 -16.09 -15.23
C ASN A 210 -12.49 -15.84 -16.08
N ALA A 211 -12.58 -14.70 -16.77
CA ALA A 211 -13.67 -14.42 -17.71
C ALA A 211 -13.60 -15.34 -18.96
N LEU A 212 -12.39 -15.69 -19.40
CA LEU A 212 -12.18 -16.60 -20.52
C LEU A 212 -12.29 -18.07 -20.09
N ASN A 213 -11.88 -18.41 -18.87
CA ASN A 213 -11.83 -19.77 -18.33
C ASN A 213 -12.56 -19.87 -16.97
N PRO A 214 -13.89 -19.68 -16.93
CA PRO A 214 -14.65 -19.72 -15.69
C PRO A 214 -14.64 -21.10 -15.04
N GLN A 215 -14.48 -21.15 -13.72
CA GLN A 215 -14.45 -22.41 -12.96
C GLN A 215 -15.74 -23.21 -13.12
N GLY A 216 -15.61 -24.51 -13.42
CA GLY A 216 -16.74 -25.43 -13.56
C GLY A 216 -17.49 -25.34 -14.89
N GLU A 217 -17.07 -24.47 -15.81
CA GLU A 217 -17.62 -24.36 -17.16
C GLU A 217 -16.52 -24.52 -18.23
N THR A 218 -16.91 -24.72 -19.48
CA THR A 218 -15.96 -24.86 -20.61
C THR A 218 -15.29 -23.50 -20.93
N GLY A 219 -13.97 -23.46 -21.12
CA GLY A 219 -13.26 -22.22 -21.45
C GLY A 219 -13.50 -21.70 -22.87
N TYR A 220 -13.11 -20.45 -23.15
CA TYR A 220 -13.24 -19.80 -24.46
C TYR A 220 -12.55 -20.62 -25.56
N ASN A 221 -11.29 -21.00 -25.33
CA ASN A 221 -10.52 -21.80 -26.30
C ASN A 221 -11.07 -23.23 -26.42
N ASP A 222 -11.54 -23.84 -25.32
CA ASP A 222 -12.11 -25.18 -25.32
C ASP A 222 -13.41 -25.27 -26.13
N LEU A 223 -14.24 -24.21 -26.10
CA LEU A 223 -15.44 -24.12 -26.94
C LEU A 223 -15.07 -24.13 -28.44
N LEU A 224 -14.03 -23.38 -28.82
CA LEU A 224 -13.54 -23.28 -30.20
C LEU A 224 -12.84 -24.56 -30.68
N ASP A 225 -12.10 -25.24 -29.79
CA ASP A 225 -11.39 -26.48 -30.11
C ASP A 225 -12.34 -27.70 -30.15
N ASN A 226 -13.52 -27.61 -29.53
CA ASN A 226 -14.51 -28.68 -29.42
C ASN A 226 -15.86 -28.31 -30.05
N SER A 227 -16.86 -27.92 -29.26
CA SER A 227 -18.26 -27.79 -29.71
C SER A 227 -18.46 -26.84 -30.88
N LEU A 228 -17.73 -25.73 -30.92
CA LEU A 228 -17.84 -24.70 -31.95
C LEU A 228 -16.74 -24.76 -33.01
N LYS A 229 -15.95 -25.85 -32.99
CA LYS A 229 -14.99 -26.11 -34.05
C LYS A 229 -15.73 -26.16 -35.39
N PRO A 230 -15.26 -25.46 -36.44
CA PRO A 230 -16.01 -25.35 -37.69
C PRO A 230 -16.44 -26.69 -38.30
N GLU A 231 -15.61 -27.74 -38.24
CA GLU A 231 -15.99 -29.07 -38.75
C GLU A 231 -17.17 -29.69 -37.98
N ASN A 232 -17.23 -29.46 -36.67
CA ASN A 232 -18.31 -29.96 -35.82
C ASN A 232 -19.60 -29.20 -36.09
N VAL A 233 -19.53 -27.88 -36.23
CA VAL A 233 -20.70 -27.04 -36.59
C VAL A 233 -21.23 -27.40 -37.97
N GLU A 234 -20.36 -27.59 -38.97
CA GLU A 234 -20.76 -28.06 -40.30
C GLU A 234 -21.49 -29.42 -40.22
N ALA A 235 -20.93 -30.39 -39.48
CA ALA A 235 -21.56 -31.69 -39.29
C ALA A 235 -22.89 -31.61 -38.52
N GLY A 236 -22.98 -30.75 -37.52
CA GLY A 236 -24.20 -30.45 -36.77
C GLY A 236 -25.29 -29.87 -37.67
N SER A 237 -24.93 -28.90 -38.52
CA SER A 237 -25.85 -28.27 -39.48
C SER A 237 -26.39 -29.26 -40.51
N LEU A 238 -25.52 -30.14 -41.02
CA LEU A 238 -25.92 -31.22 -41.91
C LEU A 238 -26.94 -32.15 -41.24
N THR A 239 -26.67 -32.55 -40.00
CA THR A 239 -27.54 -33.44 -39.21
C THR A 239 -28.91 -32.80 -38.98
N VAL A 240 -28.94 -31.52 -38.61
CA VAL A 240 -30.19 -30.76 -38.43
C VAL A 240 -30.96 -30.68 -39.75
N ASN A 241 -30.29 -30.41 -40.87
CA ASN A 241 -30.95 -30.30 -42.18
C ASN A 241 -31.51 -31.65 -42.66
N GLN A 242 -30.83 -32.76 -42.36
CA GLN A 242 -31.35 -34.11 -42.62
C GLN A 242 -32.62 -34.40 -41.83
N HIS A 243 -32.64 -34.07 -40.53
CA HIS A 243 -33.83 -34.21 -39.69
C HIS A 243 -34.98 -33.33 -40.19
N ILE A 244 -34.72 -32.08 -40.56
CA ILE A 244 -35.73 -31.17 -41.15
C ILE A 244 -36.28 -31.75 -42.45
N HIS A 245 -35.42 -32.26 -43.34
CA HIS A 245 -35.84 -32.85 -44.61
C HIS A 245 -36.76 -34.07 -44.40
N ARG A 246 -36.38 -34.98 -43.49
CA ARG A 246 -37.23 -36.14 -43.12
C ARG A 246 -38.54 -35.72 -42.49
N ALA A 247 -38.53 -34.71 -41.61
CA ALA A 247 -39.73 -34.17 -41.01
C ALA A 247 -40.68 -33.56 -42.05
N ILE A 248 -40.15 -32.88 -43.09
CA ILE A 248 -40.97 -32.34 -44.19
C ILE A 248 -41.62 -33.47 -44.99
N GLN A 249 -40.85 -34.50 -45.39
CA GLN A 249 -41.37 -35.68 -46.08
C GLN A 249 -42.45 -36.41 -45.23
N GLY A 250 -42.27 -36.39 -43.91
CA GLY A 250 -43.25 -36.92 -42.97
C GLY A 250 -44.52 -36.11 -42.83
N ALA A 251 -44.39 -34.79 -42.67
CA ALA A 251 -45.50 -33.86 -42.55
C ALA A 251 -46.38 -33.92 -43.81
N TRP A 252 -45.75 -34.15 -44.96
CA TRP A 252 -46.43 -34.42 -46.22
C TRP A 252 -47.28 -35.70 -46.18
N CYS A 253 -46.71 -36.84 -45.77
CA CYS A 253 -47.45 -38.10 -45.68
C CYS A 253 -48.55 -38.00 -44.60
N TYR A 254 -48.27 -37.29 -43.51
CA TYR A 254 -49.24 -36.98 -42.46
C TYR A 254 -50.41 -36.13 -42.98
N SER A 255 -50.16 -35.13 -43.83
CA SER A 255 -51.22 -34.36 -44.50
C SER A 255 -52.14 -35.27 -45.33
N LEU A 256 -51.56 -36.18 -46.13
CA LEU A 256 -52.34 -37.15 -46.92
C LEU A 256 -53.21 -38.04 -46.02
N LEU A 257 -52.63 -38.57 -44.96
CA LEU A 257 -53.31 -39.48 -44.03
C LEU A 257 -54.49 -38.80 -43.31
N LYS A 258 -54.41 -37.49 -43.07
CA LYS A 258 -55.47 -36.68 -42.44
C LYS A 258 -56.64 -36.33 -43.37
N ARG A 259 -56.56 -36.63 -44.67
CA ARG A 259 -57.68 -36.45 -45.59
C ARG A 259 -58.84 -37.37 -45.21
N ASP A 260 -60.04 -36.93 -45.55
CA ASP A 260 -61.26 -37.73 -45.39
C ASP A 260 -61.44 -38.62 -46.62
N TYR A 261 -61.40 -39.93 -46.40
CA TYR A 261 -61.60 -40.96 -47.44
C TYR A 261 -63.01 -41.55 -47.41
N GLY A 262 -63.88 -41.13 -46.49
CA GLY A 262 -65.24 -41.66 -46.39
C GLY A 262 -65.31 -43.08 -45.81
N LEU A 263 -64.37 -43.44 -44.93
CA LEU A 263 -64.40 -44.72 -44.21
C LEU A 263 -65.63 -44.78 -43.30
N ASN A 264 -66.38 -45.89 -43.37
CA ASN A 264 -67.54 -46.13 -42.52
C ASN A 264 -67.25 -47.29 -41.56
N PRO A 265 -67.02 -47.05 -40.25
CA PRO A 265 -66.68 -48.11 -39.30
C PRO A 265 -67.81 -49.14 -39.10
N ASN A 266 -69.04 -48.82 -39.53
CA ASN A 266 -70.20 -49.70 -39.42
C ASN A 266 -70.36 -50.60 -40.65
N TRP A 267 -69.32 -51.34 -41.04
CA TRP A 267 -69.37 -52.26 -42.17
C TRP A 267 -70.35 -53.41 -41.98
N GLN A 268 -70.75 -53.69 -40.74
CA GLN A 268 -71.78 -54.67 -40.36
C GLN A 268 -73.22 -54.16 -40.63
N SER A 269 -73.38 -53.11 -41.42
CA SER A 269 -74.70 -52.63 -41.81
C SER A 269 -75.41 -53.63 -42.71
N ARG A 270 -76.63 -54.04 -42.33
CA ARG A 270 -77.45 -54.99 -43.11
C ARG A 270 -77.68 -54.52 -44.54
N THR A 271 -77.51 -55.44 -45.49
CA THR A 271 -77.78 -55.26 -46.92
C THR A 271 -79.07 -55.98 -47.34
N ASP A 272 -79.54 -55.77 -48.57
CA ASP A 272 -80.72 -56.47 -49.14
C ASP A 272 -80.42 -57.93 -49.57
N TYR A 273 -79.32 -58.52 -49.09
CA TYR A 273 -78.92 -59.90 -49.44
C TYR A 273 -79.70 -60.94 -48.63
N SER A 274 -80.29 -61.93 -49.32
CA SER A 274 -81.15 -62.95 -48.71
C SER A 274 -80.61 -64.38 -48.82
N GLY A 275 -79.37 -64.57 -49.29
CA GLY A 275 -78.74 -65.89 -49.40
C GLY A 275 -78.11 -66.34 -48.08
N THR A 276 -77.92 -67.66 -47.95
CA THR A 276 -77.20 -68.30 -46.83
C THR A 276 -75.85 -68.91 -47.26
N ASP A 277 -75.44 -68.74 -48.52
CA ASP A 277 -74.15 -69.23 -49.01
C ASP A 277 -73.01 -68.31 -48.53
N VAL A 278 -72.50 -68.63 -47.33
CA VAL A 278 -71.38 -67.92 -46.72
C VAL A 278 -70.08 -68.20 -47.47
N GLN A 279 -69.90 -69.42 -48.00
CA GLN A 279 -68.66 -69.79 -48.66
C GLN A 279 -68.46 -69.02 -49.96
N GLU A 280 -69.52 -68.79 -50.76
CA GLU A 280 -69.44 -67.94 -51.95
C GLU A 280 -69.07 -66.48 -51.59
N CYS A 281 -69.58 -65.98 -50.45
CA CYS A 281 -69.25 -64.64 -49.96
C CYS A 281 -67.82 -64.55 -49.40
N ILE A 282 -67.36 -65.60 -48.70
CA ILE A 282 -65.98 -65.74 -48.22
C ILE A 282 -65.04 -65.82 -49.41
N ASP A 283 -65.36 -66.63 -50.43
CA ASP A 283 -64.57 -66.78 -51.65
C ASP A 283 -64.50 -65.45 -52.41
N ALA A 284 -65.61 -64.72 -52.55
CA ALA A 284 -65.65 -63.39 -53.14
C ALA A 284 -64.83 -62.34 -52.36
N CYS A 285 -64.71 -62.49 -51.04
CA CYS A 285 -63.83 -61.66 -50.20
C CYS A 285 -62.38 -62.16 -50.23
N THR A 286 -62.15 -63.45 -50.43
CA THR A 286 -60.82 -64.09 -50.50
C THR A 286 -60.16 -63.85 -51.86
N GLU A 287 -60.95 -63.72 -52.93
CA GLU A 287 -60.51 -63.25 -54.25
C GLU A 287 -59.94 -61.81 -54.22
N LEU A 288 -60.15 -61.07 -53.11
CA LEU A 288 -59.53 -59.77 -52.84
C LEU A 288 -58.15 -59.88 -52.17
N GLY A 289 -57.47 -61.03 -52.26
CA GLY A 289 -56.18 -61.30 -51.58
C GLY A 289 -55.09 -60.23 -51.74
N ASP A 290 -55.16 -59.41 -52.79
CA ASP A 290 -54.31 -58.23 -52.96
C ASP A 290 -54.46 -57.22 -51.79
N LEU A 291 -55.67 -57.00 -51.26
CA LEU A 291 -55.92 -56.06 -50.15
C LEU A 291 -55.36 -56.54 -48.82
N THR A 292 -55.38 -57.85 -48.56
CA THR A 292 -54.76 -58.46 -47.37
C THR A 292 -53.25 -58.24 -47.40
N VAL A 293 -52.63 -58.51 -48.54
CA VAL A 293 -51.19 -58.32 -48.74
C VAL A 293 -50.80 -56.84 -48.60
N ILE A 294 -51.65 -55.92 -49.04
CA ILE A 294 -51.44 -54.47 -48.91
C ILE A 294 -51.56 -54.01 -47.45
N ASP A 295 -52.55 -54.46 -46.67
CA ASP A 295 -52.66 -54.13 -45.23
C ASP A 295 -51.47 -54.67 -44.43
N GLU A 296 -51.10 -55.94 -44.66
CA GLU A 296 -49.93 -56.54 -44.02
C GLU A 296 -48.64 -55.79 -44.37
N SER A 297 -48.48 -55.40 -45.65
CA SER A 297 -47.34 -54.61 -46.10
C SER A 297 -47.32 -53.22 -45.47
N ALA A 298 -48.47 -52.54 -45.39
CA ALA A 298 -48.59 -51.25 -44.73
C ALA A 298 -48.17 -51.33 -43.27
N ARG A 299 -48.69 -52.32 -42.53
CA ARG A 299 -48.37 -52.54 -41.10
C ARG A 299 -46.91 -52.89 -40.88
N ALA A 300 -46.34 -53.79 -41.70
CA ALA A 300 -44.94 -54.16 -41.63
C ALA A 300 -44.01 -52.94 -41.85
N ASN A 301 -44.35 -52.10 -42.82
CA ASN A 301 -43.59 -50.89 -43.11
C ASN A 301 -43.76 -49.82 -42.02
N LEU A 302 -44.98 -49.63 -41.48
CA LEU A 302 -45.24 -48.72 -40.36
C LEU A 302 -44.54 -49.13 -39.06
N ALA A 303 -44.33 -50.43 -38.85
CA ALA A 303 -43.57 -50.95 -37.71
C ALA A 303 -42.05 -50.74 -37.84
N GLY A 304 -41.56 -50.38 -39.02
CA GLY A 304 -40.16 -50.01 -39.24
C GLY A 304 -39.77 -48.73 -38.49
N SER A 305 -38.47 -48.55 -38.25
CA SER A 305 -37.91 -47.36 -37.57
C SER A 305 -37.36 -46.29 -38.53
N ASN A 306 -37.38 -46.55 -39.84
CA ASN A 306 -36.87 -45.64 -40.86
C ASN A 306 -38.03 -44.83 -41.44
N MET A 307 -37.88 -43.51 -41.46
CA MET A 307 -38.85 -42.56 -41.98
C MET A 307 -39.31 -42.87 -43.41
N GLU A 308 -38.40 -43.25 -44.31
CA GLU A 308 -38.75 -43.56 -45.70
C GLU A 308 -39.64 -44.82 -45.77
N ILE A 309 -39.36 -45.82 -44.92
CA ILE A 309 -40.15 -47.05 -44.82
C ILE A 309 -41.53 -46.73 -44.22
N GLN A 310 -41.58 -45.89 -43.19
CA GLN A 310 -42.84 -45.46 -42.58
C GLN A 310 -43.70 -44.64 -43.54
N ILE A 311 -43.09 -43.79 -44.38
CA ILE A 311 -43.80 -43.06 -45.45
C ILE A 311 -44.41 -44.06 -46.44
N ARG A 312 -43.65 -45.06 -46.90
CA ARG A 312 -44.18 -46.13 -47.76
C ARG A 312 -45.36 -46.81 -47.09
N GLY A 313 -45.23 -47.20 -45.82
CA GLY A 313 -46.31 -47.81 -45.04
C GLY A 313 -47.54 -46.92 -44.91
N GLY A 314 -47.36 -45.61 -44.71
CA GLY A 314 -48.47 -44.64 -44.66
C GLY A 314 -49.18 -44.48 -46.01
N VAL A 315 -48.44 -44.44 -47.12
CA VAL A 315 -49.03 -44.42 -48.47
C VAL A 315 -49.77 -45.72 -48.78
N THR A 316 -49.18 -46.87 -48.42
CA THR A 316 -49.83 -48.18 -48.57
C THR A 316 -51.08 -48.30 -47.67
N ALA A 317 -51.10 -47.66 -46.50
CA ALA A 317 -52.31 -47.57 -45.67
C ALA A 317 -53.44 -46.77 -46.35
N VAL A 318 -53.11 -45.74 -47.12
CA VAL A 318 -54.09 -45.02 -47.94
C VAL A 318 -54.60 -45.88 -49.09
N GLU A 319 -53.72 -46.64 -49.75
CA GLU A 319 -54.10 -47.61 -50.78
C GLU A 319 -55.07 -48.67 -50.21
N ALA A 320 -54.76 -49.24 -49.05
CA ALA A 320 -55.64 -50.18 -48.33
C ALA A 320 -57.01 -49.57 -48.00
N ALA A 321 -57.03 -48.33 -47.50
CA ALA A 321 -58.26 -47.61 -47.17
C ALA A 321 -59.13 -47.31 -48.40
N LEU A 322 -58.51 -46.93 -49.53
CA LEU A 322 -59.23 -46.75 -50.79
C LEU A 322 -59.82 -48.06 -51.30
N GLY A 323 -59.10 -49.18 -51.12
CA GLY A 323 -59.57 -50.53 -51.39
C GLY A 323 -60.80 -50.89 -50.57
N TYR A 324 -60.73 -50.64 -49.26
CA TYR A 324 -61.85 -50.81 -48.34
C TYR A 324 -63.10 -50.04 -48.81
N VAL A 325 -62.95 -48.77 -49.20
CA VAL A 325 -64.08 -47.94 -49.67
C VAL A 325 -64.67 -48.48 -50.98
N THR A 326 -63.81 -48.97 -51.88
CA THR A 326 -64.24 -49.46 -53.20
C THR A 326 -65.02 -50.78 -53.09
N GLU A 327 -64.61 -51.67 -52.18
CA GLU A 327 -65.17 -53.01 -52.00
C GLU A 327 -66.15 -53.12 -50.81
N PHE A 328 -66.48 -52.00 -50.16
CA PHE A 328 -67.25 -51.94 -48.92
C PHE A 328 -68.56 -52.74 -48.95
N GLU A 329 -69.32 -52.66 -50.04
CA GLU A 329 -70.60 -53.37 -50.19
C GLU A 329 -70.46 -54.91 -50.15
N LYS A 330 -69.32 -55.45 -50.61
CA LYS A 330 -69.06 -56.90 -50.55
C LYS A 330 -68.89 -57.37 -49.11
N TYR A 331 -68.22 -56.57 -48.28
CA TYR A 331 -68.05 -56.86 -46.85
C TYR A 331 -69.38 -56.83 -46.09
N CYS A 332 -70.25 -55.84 -46.37
CA CYS A 332 -71.59 -55.78 -45.79
C CYS A 332 -72.46 -56.97 -46.21
N THR A 333 -72.27 -57.45 -47.44
CA THR A 333 -72.96 -58.64 -47.99
C THR A 333 -72.52 -59.91 -47.26
N LEU A 334 -71.22 -60.11 -47.04
CA LEU A 334 -70.69 -61.23 -46.26
C LEU A 334 -71.26 -61.27 -44.83
N TYR A 335 -71.31 -60.11 -44.14
CA TYR A 335 -71.93 -60.00 -42.81
C TYR A 335 -73.39 -60.48 -42.82
N THR A 336 -74.17 -60.00 -43.79
CA THR A 336 -75.59 -60.35 -43.92
C THR A 336 -75.77 -61.84 -44.25
N ALA A 337 -74.90 -62.42 -45.10
CA ALA A 337 -74.91 -63.84 -45.43
C ALA A 337 -74.62 -64.72 -44.20
N MET A 338 -73.68 -64.32 -43.35
CA MET A 338 -73.34 -65.05 -42.12
C MET A 338 -74.46 -64.98 -41.08
N GLU A 339 -75.09 -63.81 -40.87
CA GLU A 339 -76.28 -63.70 -40.00
C GLU A 339 -77.39 -64.66 -40.47
N ASN A 340 -77.66 -64.71 -41.79
CA ASN A 340 -78.68 -65.61 -42.34
C ASN A 340 -78.31 -67.10 -42.18
N TYR A 341 -77.02 -67.45 -42.32
CA TYR A 341 -76.54 -68.83 -42.18
C TYR A 341 -76.56 -69.31 -40.73
N GLU A 342 -76.20 -68.45 -39.77
CA GLU A 342 -76.32 -68.72 -38.33
C GLU A 342 -77.78 -69.02 -37.95
N GLU A 343 -78.74 -68.21 -38.42
CA GLU A 343 -80.17 -68.47 -38.22
C GLU A 343 -80.63 -69.81 -38.85
N GLU A 344 -80.11 -70.19 -40.03
CA GLU A 344 -80.44 -71.47 -40.67
C GLU A 344 -79.82 -72.67 -39.94
N TYR A 345 -78.58 -72.53 -39.47
CA TYR A 345 -77.86 -73.52 -38.67
C TYR A 345 -78.58 -73.79 -37.34
N GLU A 346 -78.90 -72.74 -36.58
CA GLU A 346 -79.64 -72.86 -35.31
C GLU A 346 -80.97 -73.59 -35.51
N ARG A 347 -81.72 -73.26 -36.57
CA ARG A 347 -82.98 -73.94 -36.91
C ARG A 347 -82.79 -75.44 -37.19
N LYS A 348 -81.73 -75.83 -37.91
CA LYS A 348 -81.45 -77.25 -38.22
C LYS A 348 -80.99 -78.01 -36.97
N CYS A 349 -80.16 -77.41 -36.12
CA CYS A 349 -79.79 -77.98 -34.82
C CYS A 349 -81.03 -78.21 -33.95
N ASP A 350 -81.89 -77.20 -33.80
CA ASP A 350 -83.15 -77.32 -33.05
C ASP A 350 -84.06 -78.44 -33.60
N GLU A 351 -84.14 -78.60 -34.93
CA GLU A 351 -84.91 -79.68 -35.58
C GLU A 351 -84.34 -81.07 -35.30
N ILE A 352 -83.01 -81.23 -35.33
CA ILE A 352 -82.33 -82.49 -35.03
C ILE A 352 -82.39 -82.82 -33.53
N GLU A 353 -82.15 -81.86 -32.65
CA GLU A 353 -82.24 -82.02 -31.19
C GLU A 353 -83.67 -82.35 -30.75
N ALA A 354 -84.68 -81.64 -31.27
CA ALA A 354 -86.08 -81.95 -30.99
C ALA A 354 -86.51 -83.33 -31.53
N ARG A 355 -85.84 -83.83 -32.59
CA ARG A 355 -86.06 -85.18 -33.12
C ARG A 355 -85.38 -86.24 -32.24
N LEU A 356 -84.15 -85.99 -31.79
CA LEU A 356 -83.41 -86.84 -30.85
C LEU A 356 -84.14 -87.00 -29.52
N GLU A 357 -84.76 -85.94 -28.97
CA GLU A 357 -85.57 -86.01 -27.74
C GLU A 357 -86.82 -86.91 -27.84
N GLN A 358 -87.29 -87.21 -29.05
CA GLN A 358 -88.50 -88.00 -29.30
C GLN A 358 -88.23 -89.50 -29.53
N LEU A 359 -86.96 -89.92 -29.60
CA LEU A 359 -86.53 -91.30 -29.90
C LEU A 359 -86.24 -92.10 -28.61
N ASP A 360 -86.43 -93.43 -28.63
CA ASP A 360 -86.18 -94.31 -27.48
C ASP A 360 -84.77 -94.95 -27.56
N GLU A 361 -83.98 -94.82 -26.49
CA GLU A 361 -82.55 -95.22 -26.45
C GLU A 361 -82.30 -96.72 -26.73
N GLU A 362 -83.28 -97.62 -26.53
CA GLU A 362 -83.10 -99.07 -26.76
C GLU A 362 -83.66 -99.56 -28.12
N GLU A 363 -84.70 -98.94 -28.68
CA GLU A 363 -85.29 -99.34 -29.97
C GLU A 363 -84.68 -98.61 -31.19
N ASP A 364 -84.24 -97.35 -31.04
CA ASP A 364 -83.90 -96.46 -32.15
C ASP A 364 -82.40 -96.10 -32.22
N ALA A 365 -81.52 -96.91 -31.61
CA ALA A 365 -80.09 -96.64 -31.48
C ALA A 365 -79.38 -96.28 -32.79
N ASP A 366 -79.73 -96.92 -33.92
CA ASP A 366 -79.14 -96.64 -35.23
C ASP A 366 -79.56 -95.25 -35.80
N GLU A 367 -80.78 -94.76 -35.48
CA GLU A 367 -81.27 -93.42 -35.91
C GLU A 367 -80.71 -92.32 -34.99
N ILE A 368 -80.53 -92.62 -33.70
CA ILE A 368 -79.87 -91.74 -32.73
C ILE A 368 -78.39 -91.53 -33.11
N ASP A 369 -77.66 -92.60 -33.43
CA ASP A 369 -76.26 -92.50 -33.87
C ASP A 369 -76.15 -91.68 -35.16
N ALA A 370 -77.05 -91.90 -36.14
CA ALA A 370 -77.06 -91.16 -37.40
C ALA A 370 -77.38 -89.65 -37.24
N LEU A 371 -78.38 -89.30 -36.43
CA LEU A 371 -78.75 -87.89 -36.16
C LEU A 371 -77.71 -87.18 -35.28
N SER A 372 -77.06 -87.91 -34.37
CA SER A 372 -75.95 -87.37 -33.57
C SER A 372 -74.70 -87.13 -34.41
N GLU A 373 -74.42 -88.00 -35.40
CA GLU A 373 -73.37 -87.83 -36.40
C GLU A 373 -73.69 -86.62 -37.30
N GLU A 374 -74.93 -86.49 -37.80
CA GLU A 374 -75.39 -85.34 -38.59
C GLU A 374 -75.30 -84.01 -37.82
N LEU A 375 -75.67 -84.00 -36.53
CA LEU A 375 -75.51 -82.82 -35.65
C LEU A 375 -74.04 -82.46 -35.43
N MET A 376 -73.16 -83.47 -35.27
CA MET A 376 -71.73 -83.27 -35.09
C MET A 376 -71.06 -82.74 -36.37
N GLU A 377 -71.42 -83.28 -37.55
CA GLU A 377 -70.96 -82.79 -38.85
C GLU A 377 -71.41 -81.35 -39.10
N LEU A 378 -72.67 -81.02 -38.79
CA LEU A 378 -73.22 -79.67 -38.93
C LEU A 378 -72.52 -78.67 -37.99
N GLN A 379 -72.22 -79.09 -36.75
CA GLN A 379 -71.44 -78.29 -35.79
C GLN A 379 -70.00 -78.05 -36.28
N GLU A 380 -69.34 -79.09 -36.83
CA GLU A 380 -67.98 -78.96 -37.37
C GLU A 380 -67.92 -78.02 -38.58
N GLU A 381 -68.91 -78.10 -39.48
CA GLU A 381 -69.05 -77.21 -40.65
C GLU A 381 -69.29 -75.74 -40.24
N TYR A 382 -70.19 -75.49 -39.28
CA TYR A 382 -70.46 -74.15 -38.78
C TYR A 382 -69.23 -73.54 -38.11
N VAL A 383 -68.52 -74.31 -37.27
CA VAL A 383 -67.30 -73.83 -36.60
C VAL A 383 -66.21 -73.49 -37.62
N ALA A 384 -66.01 -74.31 -38.65
CA ALA A 384 -65.04 -74.03 -39.71
C ALA A 384 -65.41 -72.77 -40.52
N THR A 385 -66.69 -72.62 -40.87
CA THR A 385 -67.22 -71.46 -41.63
C THR A 385 -67.14 -70.17 -40.81
N TYR A 386 -67.54 -70.22 -39.54
CA TYR A 386 -67.44 -69.10 -38.60
C TYR A 386 -65.99 -68.68 -38.38
N ALA A 387 -65.05 -69.64 -38.30
CA ALA A 387 -63.63 -69.32 -38.18
C ALA A 387 -63.11 -68.55 -39.40
N ALA A 388 -63.45 -68.98 -40.62
CA ALA A 388 -63.09 -68.28 -41.85
C ALA A 388 -63.74 -66.88 -41.97
N TYR A 389 -65.02 -66.77 -41.60
CA TYR A 389 -65.71 -65.48 -41.51
C TYR A 389 -65.06 -64.55 -40.48
N SER A 390 -64.71 -65.06 -39.30
CA SER A 390 -64.07 -64.29 -38.22
C SER A 390 -62.71 -63.74 -38.66
N GLU A 391 -61.94 -64.52 -39.43
CA GLU A 391 -60.68 -64.07 -40.03
C GLU A 391 -60.90 -62.93 -41.04
N ALA A 392 -61.89 -63.08 -41.94
CA ALA A 392 -62.26 -62.02 -42.90
C ALA A 392 -62.80 -60.76 -42.20
N ALA A 393 -63.64 -60.90 -41.18
CA ALA A 393 -64.17 -59.80 -40.36
C ALA A 393 -63.05 -59.04 -39.62
N SER A 394 -62.07 -59.77 -39.07
CA SER A 394 -60.89 -59.19 -38.42
C SER A 394 -60.06 -58.36 -39.41
N LEU A 395 -59.89 -58.85 -40.65
CA LEU A 395 -59.23 -58.09 -41.71
C LEU A 395 -60.00 -56.80 -42.08
N ILE A 396 -61.33 -56.85 -42.14
CA ILE A 396 -62.17 -55.67 -42.44
C ILE A 396 -62.03 -54.60 -41.34
N ASP A 397 -62.06 -55.02 -40.07
CA ASP A 397 -61.80 -54.14 -38.92
C ASP A 397 -60.38 -53.57 -38.93
N SER A 398 -59.40 -54.39 -39.35
CA SER A 398 -58.00 -53.99 -39.54
C SER A 398 -57.87 -52.87 -40.58
N LEU A 399 -58.49 -53.05 -41.75
CA LEU A 399 -58.51 -52.09 -42.86
C LEU A 399 -59.18 -50.77 -42.48
N ALA A 400 -60.26 -50.80 -41.69
CA ALA A 400 -60.94 -49.60 -41.22
C ALA A 400 -60.08 -48.75 -40.26
N ARG A 401 -59.10 -49.34 -39.57
CA ARG A 401 -58.25 -48.68 -38.56
C ARG A 401 -56.83 -48.37 -39.05
N VAL A 402 -56.42 -48.88 -40.22
CA VAL A 402 -55.03 -48.77 -40.71
C VAL A 402 -54.59 -47.30 -40.87
N LEU A 403 -55.50 -46.41 -41.27
CA LEU A 403 -55.22 -44.97 -41.37
C LEU A 403 -54.94 -44.33 -40.01
N ASP A 404 -55.64 -44.71 -38.94
CA ASP A 404 -55.40 -44.13 -37.62
C ASP A 404 -54.05 -44.57 -37.06
N VAL A 405 -53.67 -45.83 -37.27
CA VAL A 405 -52.32 -46.33 -36.95
C VAL A 405 -51.28 -45.54 -37.74
N ALA A 406 -51.46 -45.39 -39.04
CA ALA A 406 -50.55 -44.64 -39.89
C ALA A 406 -50.43 -43.17 -39.48
N ARG A 407 -51.55 -42.48 -39.18
CA ARG A 407 -51.56 -41.09 -38.70
C ARG A 407 -50.74 -40.93 -37.43
N ASN A 408 -50.99 -41.76 -36.42
CA ASN A 408 -50.30 -41.68 -35.14
C ASN A 408 -48.80 -42.00 -35.30
N THR A 409 -48.45 -42.99 -36.11
CA THR A 409 -47.05 -43.32 -36.41
C THR A 409 -46.35 -42.15 -37.08
N MET A 410 -46.96 -41.54 -38.11
CA MET A 410 -46.37 -40.41 -38.83
C MET A 410 -46.28 -39.15 -37.98
N GLU A 411 -47.28 -38.85 -37.17
CA GLU A 411 -47.26 -37.74 -36.21
C GLU A 411 -46.08 -37.86 -35.24
N ASN A 412 -45.92 -39.04 -34.65
CA ASN A 412 -44.81 -39.33 -33.75
C ASN A 412 -43.46 -39.26 -34.46
N ALA A 413 -43.36 -39.78 -35.68
CA ALA A 413 -42.12 -39.76 -36.46
C ALA A 413 -41.68 -38.32 -36.81
N VAL A 414 -42.61 -37.47 -37.26
CA VAL A 414 -42.33 -36.05 -37.55
C VAL A 414 -41.89 -35.32 -36.29
N ASN A 415 -42.62 -35.50 -35.18
CA ASN A 415 -42.28 -34.87 -33.91
C ASN A 415 -40.92 -35.34 -33.37
N LEU A 416 -40.55 -36.61 -33.58
CA LEU A 416 -39.26 -37.16 -33.19
C LEU A 416 -38.09 -36.54 -33.99
N GLU A 417 -38.21 -36.46 -35.31
CA GLU A 417 -37.21 -35.85 -36.19
C GLU A 417 -37.00 -34.36 -35.84
N ILE A 418 -38.08 -33.61 -35.63
CA ILE A 418 -38.00 -32.20 -35.20
C ILE A 418 -37.38 -32.06 -33.80
N SER A 419 -37.71 -32.97 -32.88
CA SER A 419 -37.12 -32.97 -31.54
C SER A 419 -35.61 -33.25 -31.58
N ALA A 420 -35.16 -34.15 -32.46
CA ALA A 420 -33.75 -34.43 -32.67
C ALA A 420 -32.99 -33.23 -33.28
N ALA A 421 -33.59 -32.56 -34.27
CA ALA A 421 -33.07 -31.30 -34.82
C ALA A 421 -32.95 -30.22 -33.73
N LYS A 422 -34.01 -30.05 -32.93
CA LYS A 422 -34.05 -29.09 -31.82
C LYS A 422 -33.02 -29.39 -30.74
N ALA A 423 -32.85 -30.64 -30.34
CA ALA A 423 -31.85 -31.04 -29.35
C ALA A 423 -30.43 -30.71 -29.84
N THR A 424 -30.13 -31.03 -31.10
CA THR A 424 -28.83 -30.72 -31.72
C THR A 424 -28.59 -29.21 -31.76
N MET A 425 -29.53 -28.42 -32.27
CA MET A 425 -29.41 -26.96 -32.30
C MET A 425 -29.27 -26.34 -30.90
N THR A 426 -29.92 -26.90 -29.88
CA THR A 426 -29.83 -26.40 -28.50
C THR A 426 -28.41 -26.53 -27.95
N ILE A 427 -27.70 -27.63 -28.26
CA ILE A 427 -26.29 -27.81 -27.86
C ILE A 427 -25.41 -26.71 -28.45
N TYR A 428 -25.50 -26.48 -29.77
CA TYR A 428 -24.71 -25.46 -30.45
C TYR A 428 -25.11 -24.04 -30.03
N LYS A 429 -26.40 -23.80 -29.77
CA LYS A 429 -26.90 -22.52 -29.26
C LYS A 429 -26.30 -22.20 -27.89
N SER A 430 -26.37 -23.12 -26.93
CA SER A 430 -25.79 -22.91 -25.60
C SER A 430 -24.28 -22.70 -25.66
N ALA A 431 -23.57 -23.43 -26.53
CA ALA A 431 -22.14 -23.24 -26.74
C ALA A 431 -21.83 -21.86 -27.35
N ALA A 432 -22.60 -21.41 -28.35
CA ALA A 432 -22.42 -20.10 -28.98
C ALA A 432 -22.77 -18.94 -28.03
N GLU A 433 -23.84 -19.04 -27.24
CA GLU A 433 -24.16 -18.07 -26.17
C GLU A 433 -23.01 -17.99 -25.14
N SER A 434 -22.45 -19.14 -24.77
CA SER A 434 -21.31 -19.24 -23.85
C SER A 434 -20.04 -18.59 -24.41
N LEU A 435 -19.74 -18.79 -25.70
CA LEU A 435 -18.61 -18.16 -26.39
C LEU A 435 -18.80 -16.64 -26.48
N GLN A 436 -19.98 -16.19 -26.90
CA GLN A 436 -20.32 -14.77 -27.01
C GLN A 436 -20.14 -14.05 -25.67
N LYS A 437 -20.67 -14.64 -24.59
CA LYS A 437 -20.56 -14.07 -23.25
C LYS A 437 -19.10 -13.96 -22.80
N ARG A 438 -18.31 -15.03 -22.94
CA ARG A 438 -16.87 -15.02 -22.56
C ARG A 438 -16.07 -13.99 -23.35
N ALA A 439 -16.35 -13.85 -24.65
CA ALA A 439 -15.73 -12.83 -25.49
C ALA A 439 -16.07 -11.41 -25.01
N GLN A 440 -17.34 -11.14 -24.70
CA GLN A 440 -17.81 -9.85 -24.19
C GLN A 440 -17.21 -9.52 -22.83
N ASP A 441 -17.26 -10.46 -21.89
CA ASP A 441 -16.70 -10.31 -20.54
C ASP A 441 -15.18 -10.09 -20.61
N GLY A 442 -14.46 -10.91 -21.40
CA GLY A 442 -13.02 -10.76 -21.61
C GLY A 442 -12.64 -9.41 -22.24
N LYS A 443 -13.39 -8.94 -23.25
CA LYS A 443 -13.20 -7.61 -23.85
C LYS A 443 -13.44 -6.47 -22.87
N ALA A 444 -14.46 -6.58 -22.02
CA ALA A 444 -14.76 -5.57 -21.00
C ALA A 444 -13.59 -5.49 -19.99
N ARG A 445 -13.09 -6.63 -19.50
CA ARG A 445 -11.95 -6.69 -18.59
C ARG A 445 -10.63 -6.21 -19.23
N ILE A 446 -10.43 -6.46 -20.52
CA ILE A 446 -9.32 -5.87 -21.26
C ILE A 446 -9.44 -4.34 -21.32
N GLN A 447 -10.65 -3.79 -21.48
CA GLN A 447 -10.84 -2.34 -21.45
C GLN A 447 -10.54 -1.74 -20.07
N ASP A 448 -10.94 -2.43 -18.99
CA ASP A 448 -10.60 -2.05 -17.62
C ASP A 448 -9.07 -2.02 -17.44
N LEU A 449 -8.36 -3.07 -17.89
CA LEU A 449 -6.89 -3.13 -17.90
C LEU A 449 -6.25 -1.97 -18.68
N LYS A 450 -6.75 -1.64 -19.88
CA LYS A 450 -6.22 -0.52 -20.67
C LYS A 450 -6.39 0.82 -19.97
N ASN A 451 -7.51 1.04 -19.29
CA ASN A 451 -7.72 2.27 -18.52
C ASN A 451 -6.70 2.36 -17.38
N LYS A 452 -6.49 1.26 -16.66
CA LYS A 452 -5.54 1.22 -15.54
C LYS A 452 -4.08 1.40 -15.98
N LEU A 453 -3.69 0.88 -17.15
CA LEU A 453 -2.35 1.10 -17.71
C LEU A 453 -2.01 2.58 -17.93
N VAL A 454 -3.00 3.41 -18.26
CA VAL A 454 -2.80 4.87 -18.38
C VAL A 454 -2.50 5.49 -17.02
N GLU A 455 -3.19 5.05 -15.97
CA GLU A 455 -2.95 5.50 -14.59
C GLU A 455 -1.58 5.08 -14.08
N VAL A 456 -1.19 3.81 -14.30
CA VAL A 456 0.13 3.27 -13.95
C VAL A 456 1.24 4.06 -14.65
N LYS A 457 1.08 4.34 -15.95
CA LYS A 457 2.04 5.15 -16.69
C LYS A 457 2.17 6.57 -16.14
N ALA A 458 1.05 7.21 -15.82
CA ALA A 458 1.05 8.54 -15.21
C ALA A 458 1.72 8.56 -13.83
N ALA A 459 1.49 7.52 -13.01
CA ALA A 459 2.17 7.35 -11.72
C ALA A 459 3.68 7.14 -11.89
N GLY A 460 4.08 6.29 -12.85
CA GLY A 460 5.50 6.09 -13.19
C GLY A 460 6.19 7.36 -13.68
N ASP A 461 5.52 8.15 -14.53
CA ASP A 461 6.03 9.44 -15.00
C ASP A 461 6.18 10.45 -13.83
N ALA A 462 5.22 10.44 -12.89
CA ALA A 462 5.27 11.27 -11.69
C ALA A 462 6.42 10.86 -10.76
N TRP A 463 6.62 9.56 -10.53
CA TRP A 463 7.75 9.01 -9.78
C TRP A 463 9.09 9.42 -10.41
N ASN A 464 9.24 9.20 -11.71
CA ASN A 464 10.46 9.57 -12.44
C ASN A 464 10.75 11.07 -12.40
N THR A 465 9.71 11.91 -12.49
CA THR A 465 9.84 13.38 -12.38
C THR A 465 10.38 13.78 -11.00
N LYS A 466 9.92 13.13 -9.92
CA LYS A 466 10.42 13.38 -8.57
C LYS A 466 11.87 12.91 -8.42
N ILE A 467 12.23 11.74 -8.97
CA ILE A 467 13.64 11.27 -9.01
C ILE A 467 14.53 12.30 -9.70
N ASP A 468 14.12 12.81 -10.86
CA ASP A 468 14.89 13.78 -11.63
C ASP A 468 15.09 15.11 -10.86
N GLY A 469 14.18 15.44 -9.95
CA GLY A 469 14.25 16.58 -9.04
C GLY A 469 15.23 16.43 -7.86
N LEU A 470 15.73 15.23 -7.57
CA LEU A 470 16.74 15.01 -6.54
C LEU A 470 18.10 15.62 -6.93
N SER A 471 18.90 15.97 -5.93
CA SER A 471 20.32 16.32 -6.10
C SER A 471 21.10 15.14 -6.66
N ASP A 472 22.06 15.41 -7.55
CA ASP A 472 22.90 14.36 -8.14
C ASP A 472 23.75 13.68 -7.05
N GLY A 473 23.71 12.34 -7.01
CA GLY A 473 24.38 11.51 -6.00
C GLY A 473 23.90 10.05 -6.02
N ASP A 474 24.35 9.25 -5.05
CA ASP A 474 24.09 7.80 -5.00
C ASP A 474 22.61 7.47 -4.85
N VAL A 475 21.87 8.23 -4.01
CA VAL A 475 20.43 8.06 -3.80
C VAL A 475 19.64 8.21 -5.10
N LYS A 476 19.90 9.30 -5.86
CA LYS A 476 19.26 9.53 -7.16
C LYS A 476 19.62 8.44 -8.16
N THR A 477 20.87 8.00 -8.18
CA THR A 477 21.35 6.94 -9.08
C THR A 477 20.67 5.61 -8.77
N SER A 478 20.58 5.25 -7.48
CA SER A 478 19.92 4.05 -6.96
C SER A 478 18.42 4.05 -7.31
N MET A 479 17.69 5.12 -6.98
CA MET A 479 16.26 5.27 -7.29
C MET A 479 15.99 5.29 -8.80
N LYS A 480 16.91 5.84 -9.61
CA LYS A 480 16.77 5.81 -11.07
C LYS A 480 16.97 4.41 -11.65
N ALA A 481 17.93 3.66 -11.12
CA ALA A 481 18.12 2.26 -11.49
C ALA A 481 16.89 1.43 -11.14
N ASP A 482 16.32 1.67 -9.95
CA ASP A 482 15.09 1.04 -9.47
C ASP A 482 13.89 1.33 -10.38
N TYR A 483 13.70 2.61 -10.73
CA TYR A 483 12.71 3.01 -11.73
C TYR A 483 12.90 2.27 -13.06
N ILE A 484 14.13 2.18 -13.58
CA ILE A 484 14.40 1.50 -14.84
C ILE A 484 14.11 -0.01 -14.75
N SER A 485 14.32 -0.65 -13.60
CA SER A 485 14.01 -2.08 -13.42
C SER A 485 12.51 -2.35 -13.27
N GLU A 486 11.77 -1.47 -12.60
CA GLU A 486 10.36 -1.68 -12.22
C GLU A 486 9.36 -1.06 -13.20
N SER A 487 9.75 -0.01 -13.94
CA SER A 487 8.93 0.64 -14.97
C SER A 487 8.82 -0.19 -16.25
N LYS A 488 8.23 -1.39 -16.15
CA LYS A 488 7.90 -2.19 -17.33
C LYS A 488 6.59 -1.69 -17.93
N THR A 489 6.61 -1.46 -19.23
CA THR A 489 5.38 -1.21 -20.00
C THR A 489 4.81 -2.53 -20.46
N ILE A 490 3.55 -2.81 -20.11
CA ILE A 490 2.80 -3.85 -20.80
C ILE A 490 2.62 -3.40 -22.25
N ASP A 491 2.93 -4.29 -23.18
CA ASP A 491 2.80 -4.03 -24.60
C ASP A 491 1.31 -3.96 -24.99
N GLU A 492 0.82 -2.72 -25.11
CA GLU A 492 -0.55 -2.40 -25.48
C GLU A 492 -0.95 -3.03 -26.84
N GLU A 493 0.00 -3.23 -27.77
CA GLU A 493 -0.31 -3.87 -29.04
C GLU A 493 -0.71 -5.34 -28.84
N LYS A 494 -0.11 -6.05 -27.88
CA LYS A 494 -0.50 -7.44 -27.58
C LYS A 494 -1.88 -7.52 -26.95
N ILE A 495 -2.21 -6.57 -26.07
CA ILE A 495 -3.55 -6.46 -25.47
C ILE A 495 -4.60 -6.22 -26.56
N ASP A 496 -4.33 -5.30 -27.48
CA ASP A 496 -5.26 -4.99 -28.57
C ASP A 496 -5.45 -6.16 -29.52
N ARG A 497 -4.40 -6.95 -29.79
CA ARG A 497 -4.51 -8.20 -30.55
C ARG A 497 -5.44 -9.21 -29.86
N LEU A 498 -5.31 -9.42 -28.55
CA LEU A 498 -6.22 -10.31 -27.83
C LEU A 498 -7.67 -9.82 -27.91
N ARG A 499 -7.88 -8.51 -27.73
CA ARG A 499 -9.22 -7.91 -27.85
C ARG A 499 -9.84 -8.12 -29.23
N GLU A 500 -9.06 -7.93 -30.30
CA GLU A 500 -9.51 -8.16 -31.67
C GLU A 500 -9.90 -9.63 -31.91
N ARG A 501 -9.11 -10.58 -31.36
CA ARG A 501 -9.44 -12.02 -31.41
C ARG A 501 -10.77 -12.33 -30.74
N LEU A 502 -11.00 -11.78 -29.54
CA LEU A 502 -12.27 -11.94 -28.83
C LEU A 502 -13.44 -11.30 -29.59
N GLU A 503 -13.23 -10.15 -30.23
CA GLU A 503 -14.26 -9.52 -31.06
C GLU A 503 -14.66 -10.39 -32.26
N LYS A 504 -13.69 -11.02 -32.92
CA LYS A 504 -13.98 -12.00 -33.99
C LYS A 504 -14.71 -13.23 -33.46
N GLY A 505 -14.37 -13.71 -32.25
CA GLY A 505 -15.09 -14.81 -31.59
C GLY A 505 -16.54 -14.48 -31.27
N GLU A 506 -16.78 -13.25 -30.78
CA GLU A 506 -18.13 -12.74 -30.55
C GLU A 506 -18.94 -12.68 -31.85
N GLN A 507 -18.33 -12.19 -32.95
CA GLN A 507 -18.96 -12.14 -34.27
C GLN A 507 -19.28 -13.54 -34.80
N TYR A 508 -18.36 -14.49 -34.64
CA TYR A 508 -18.59 -15.89 -35.02
C TYR A 508 -19.77 -16.49 -34.24
N ALA A 509 -19.80 -16.32 -32.92
CA ALA A 509 -20.91 -16.77 -32.09
C ALA A 509 -22.25 -16.13 -32.51
N ALA A 510 -22.26 -14.82 -32.76
CA ALA A 510 -23.46 -14.11 -33.19
C ALA A 510 -24.01 -14.63 -34.52
N GLN A 511 -23.14 -14.93 -35.49
CA GLN A 511 -23.53 -15.52 -36.77
C GLN A 511 -24.19 -16.89 -36.59
N LEU A 512 -23.63 -17.75 -35.72
CA LEU A 512 -24.23 -19.05 -35.42
C LEU A 512 -25.60 -18.91 -34.76
N LEU A 513 -25.73 -18.00 -33.79
CA LEU A 513 -26.98 -17.77 -33.07
C LEU A 513 -28.09 -17.25 -33.99
N ASP A 514 -27.77 -16.33 -34.90
CA ASP A 514 -28.72 -15.82 -35.89
C ASP A 514 -29.23 -16.96 -36.79
N SER A 515 -28.30 -17.77 -37.32
CA SER A 515 -28.62 -18.92 -38.16
C SER A 515 -29.51 -19.95 -37.45
N ILE A 516 -29.19 -20.30 -36.19
CA ILE A 516 -29.97 -21.24 -35.38
C ILE A 516 -31.37 -20.69 -35.08
N ASN A 517 -31.46 -19.42 -34.68
CA ASN A 517 -32.73 -18.80 -34.28
C ASN A 517 -33.66 -18.54 -35.48
N ASN A 518 -33.15 -18.53 -36.71
CA ASN A 518 -33.94 -18.33 -37.93
C ASN A 518 -34.28 -19.64 -38.67
N THR A 519 -33.82 -20.80 -38.19
CA THR A 519 -34.03 -22.10 -38.85
C THR A 519 -35.51 -22.54 -38.81
N LYS A 520 -36.08 -22.85 -39.99
CA LYS A 520 -37.50 -23.18 -40.18
C LYS A 520 -37.72 -24.41 -41.06
N ALA A 521 -38.75 -25.18 -40.73
CA ALA A 521 -39.28 -26.26 -41.58
C ALA A 521 -40.69 -25.88 -42.04
N ILE A 522 -40.91 -25.55 -43.31
CA ILE A 522 -42.24 -25.12 -43.83
C ILE A 522 -42.84 -24.00 -42.94
N ASN A 523 -42.14 -22.85 -42.86
CA ASN A 523 -42.46 -21.69 -42.03
C ASN A 523 -42.59 -21.93 -40.51
N PHE A 524 -42.47 -23.17 -40.03
CA PHE A 524 -42.49 -23.50 -38.62
C PHE A 524 -41.10 -23.30 -38.01
N LEU A 525 -41.02 -22.52 -36.93
CA LEU A 525 -39.77 -22.23 -36.23
C LEU A 525 -39.34 -23.44 -35.38
N VAL A 526 -38.29 -24.14 -35.83
CA VAL A 526 -37.91 -25.45 -35.28
C VAL A 526 -37.50 -25.35 -33.80
N ILE A 527 -36.75 -24.31 -33.43
CA ILE A 527 -36.20 -24.15 -32.07
C ILE A 527 -37.30 -23.87 -31.02
N SER A 528 -38.42 -23.23 -31.38
CA SER A 528 -39.42 -22.74 -30.42
C SER A 528 -40.79 -23.44 -30.48
N GLY A 529 -41.06 -24.27 -31.49
CA GLY A 529 -42.36 -24.93 -31.61
C GLY A 529 -42.54 -26.13 -30.68
N SER A 530 -43.80 -26.39 -30.27
CA SER A 530 -44.18 -27.45 -29.33
C SER A 530 -44.95 -28.63 -29.94
N ASP A 531 -45.70 -28.39 -31.03
CA ASP A 531 -46.43 -29.42 -31.79
C ASP A 531 -46.05 -29.30 -33.27
N ALA A 532 -45.05 -30.07 -33.68
CA ALA A 532 -44.40 -29.87 -34.97
C ALA A 532 -45.20 -30.50 -36.12
N ALA A 533 -45.73 -31.71 -35.93
CA ALA A 533 -46.46 -32.43 -36.95
C ALA A 533 -47.70 -31.67 -37.44
N GLU A 534 -48.56 -31.22 -36.52
CA GLU A 534 -49.80 -30.54 -36.90
C GLU A 534 -49.54 -29.12 -37.43
N SER A 535 -48.56 -28.41 -36.85
CA SER A 535 -48.16 -27.08 -37.34
C SER A 535 -47.55 -27.14 -38.75
N MET A 536 -46.64 -28.09 -38.99
CA MET A 536 -46.01 -28.27 -40.30
C MET A 536 -47.05 -28.71 -41.34
N ARG A 537 -47.97 -29.61 -40.99
CA ARG A 537 -49.10 -30.00 -41.85
C ARG A 537 -49.92 -28.79 -42.29
N SER A 538 -50.38 -27.98 -41.32
CA SER A 538 -51.19 -26.79 -41.57
C SER A 538 -50.46 -25.77 -42.45
N ASN A 539 -49.18 -25.51 -42.16
CA ASN A 539 -48.36 -24.60 -42.97
C ASN A 539 -48.11 -25.14 -44.38
N PHE A 540 -47.98 -26.47 -44.51
CA PHE A 540 -47.78 -27.12 -45.79
C PHE A 540 -49.05 -27.04 -46.66
N ASP A 541 -50.21 -27.38 -46.10
CA ASP A 541 -51.51 -27.31 -46.79
C ASP A 541 -51.86 -25.90 -47.25
N SER A 542 -51.42 -24.89 -46.50
CA SER A 542 -51.61 -23.47 -46.83
C SER A 542 -50.56 -22.89 -47.77
N SER A 543 -49.51 -23.65 -48.11
CA SER A 543 -48.46 -23.22 -49.05
C SER A 543 -48.87 -23.41 -50.51
N SER A 544 -48.12 -22.80 -51.44
CA SER A 544 -48.25 -23.06 -52.89
C SER A 544 -48.01 -24.52 -53.28
N HIS A 545 -47.38 -25.31 -52.40
CA HIS A 545 -46.98 -26.69 -52.64
C HIS A 545 -47.95 -27.70 -52.05
N GLY A 546 -49.00 -27.26 -51.34
CA GLY A 546 -50.03 -28.15 -50.79
C GLY A 546 -50.67 -29.06 -51.86
N SER A 547 -50.71 -28.60 -53.12
CA SER A 547 -51.24 -29.36 -54.25
C SER A 547 -50.25 -30.34 -54.92
N GLU A 548 -48.96 -30.28 -54.61
CA GLU A 548 -47.96 -31.27 -55.08
C GLU A 548 -48.20 -32.67 -54.48
N THR A 549 -49.19 -32.76 -53.60
CA THR A 549 -49.59 -33.93 -52.81
C THR A 549 -50.91 -34.52 -53.29
N SER A 550 -51.45 -34.04 -54.42
CA SER A 550 -52.59 -34.69 -55.04
C SER A 550 -52.11 -35.92 -55.82
N GLY A 551 -52.44 -37.12 -55.35
CA GLY A 551 -52.18 -38.36 -56.11
C GLY A 551 -52.72 -38.23 -57.53
N ALA A 552 -51.82 -38.34 -58.50
CA ALA A 552 -52.19 -38.20 -59.90
C ALA A 552 -53.03 -39.42 -60.32
N GLY A 553 -54.36 -39.25 -60.50
CA GLY A 553 -55.10 -40.11 -61.44
C GLY A 553 -56.48 -40.66 -61.08
N GLY A 554 -56.98 -40.64 -59.84
CA GLY A 554 -58.37 -41.10 -59.60
C GLY A 554 -58.80 -41.20 -58.13
N SER A 555 -60.13 -41.27 -57.92
CA SER A 555 -60.80 -41.29 -56.61
C SER A 555 -61.04 -42.69 -56.03
N GLY A 556 -60.35 -43.73 -56.53
CA GLY A 556 -60.61 -45.12 -56.17
C GLY A 556 -59.37 -46.01 -56.29
N TYR A 557 -59.40 -47.14 -55.58
CA TYR A 557 -58.29 -48.07 -55.38
C TYR A 557 -57.50 -48.38 -56.65
N TYR A 558 -58.17 -48.79 -57.73
CA TYR A 558 -57.53 -49.21 -58.98
C TYR A 558 -56.81 -48.09 -59.78
N ASN A 559 -57.00 -46.82 -59.41
CA ASN A 559 -56.40 -45.67 -60.10
C ASN A 559 -55.38 -44.92 -59.23
N PHE A 560 -55.13 -45.37 -58.00
CA PHE A 560 -54.13 -44.76 -57.11
C PHE A 560 -52.75 -45.34 -57.41
N ASP A 561 -51.85 -44.53 -57.97
CA ASP A 561 -50.46 -44.95 -58.18
C ASP A 561 -49.60 -44.55 -56.98
N ARG A 562 -49.30 -45.54 -56.14
CA ARG A 562 -48.50 -45.35 -54.93
C ARG A 562 -47.05 -44.94 -55.22
N GLU A 563 -46.44 -45.46 -56.29
CA GLU A 563 -45.02 -45.22 -56.56
C GLU A 563 -44.82 -43.81 -57.11
N LEU A 564 -45.70 -43.36 -58.01
CA LEU A 564 -45.75 -41.96 -58.46
C LEU A 564 -46.02 -41.01 -57.31
N TYR A 565 -46.89 -41.41 -56.38
CA TYR A 565 -47.19 -40.62 -55.19
C TYR A 565 -45.95 -40.46 -54.29
N ILE A 566 -45.27 -41.56 -53.99
CA ILE A 566 -44.01 -41.57 -53.21
C ILE A 566 -42.92 -40.78 -53.94
N GLU A 567 -42.79 -40.91 -55.26
CA GLU A 567 -41.82 -40.14 -56.03
C GLU A 567 -42.10 -38.62 -55.96
N GLY A 568 -43.38 -38.22 -56.01
CA GLY A 568 -43.79 -36.82 -55.78
C GLY A 568 -43.52 -36.35 -54.35
N ALA A 569 -43.68 -37.23 -53.35
CA ALA A 569 -43.37 -36.96 -51.94
C ALA A 569 -41.93 -36.54 -51.72
N LEU A 570 -41.03 -37.34 -52.30
CA LEU A 570 -39.61 -37.25 -52.06
C LEU A 570 -38.99 -36.11 -52.87
N ASN A 571 -39.70 -35.62 -53.90
CA ASN A 571 -39.25 -34.58 -54.82
C ASN A 571 -40.13 -33.31 -54.79
N THR A 572 -40.88 -33.06 -53.72
CA THR A 572 -41.66 -31.82 -53.58
C THR A 572 -40.76 -30.60 -53.65
N THR A 573 -41.18 -29.57 -54.39
CA THR A 573 -40.38 -28.34 -54.52
C THR A 573 -40.32 -27.53 -53.23
N ALA A 574 -41.21 -27.82 -52.25
CA ALA A 574 -41.15 -27.27 -50.89
C ALA A 574 -39.86 -27.62 -50.12
N LEU A 575 -39.20 -28.74 -50.48
CA LEU A 575 -37.88 -29.11 -49.93
C LEU A 575 -36.76 -28.19 -50.44
N SER A 576 -37.00 -27.46 -51.54
CA SER A 576 -36.01 -26.61 -52.19
C SER A 576 -36.40 -25.12 -52.23
N ASP A 577 -37.61 -24.77 -51.80
CA ASP A 577 -38.11 -23.40 -51.83
C ASP A 577 -37.65 -22.60 -50.61
N GLY A 578 -36.64 -21.76 -50.82
CA GLY A 578 -36.07 -20.86 -49.81
C GLY A 578 -37.03 -19.77 -49.30
N SER A 579 -38.19 -19.56 -49.93
CA SER A 579 -39.20 -18.60 -49.45
C SER A 579 -40.07 -19.15 -48.31
N ILE A 580 -40.09 -20.47 -48.12
CA ILE A 580 -40.90 -21.16 -47.11
C ILE A 580 -40.10 -22.12 -46.22
N THR A 581 -38.96 -22.63 -46.70
CA THR A 581 -38.10 -23.56 -45.96
C THR A 581 -36.73 -22.92 -45.79
N VAL A 582 -36.26 -22.82 -44.55
CA VAL A 582 -34.96 -22.21 -44.22
C VAL A 582 -34.16 -23.21 -43.37
N TYR A 583 -33.15 -23.80 -43.98
CA TYR A 583 -32.23 -24.71 -43.33
C TYR A 583 -31.25 -23.98 -42.41
N TRP A 584 -30.57 -24.71 -41.52
CA TRP A 584 -29.46 -24.14 -40.74
C TRP A 584 -28.24 -23.96 -41.67
N VAL A 585 -28.26 -22.91 -42.50
CA VAL A 585 -27.26 -22.67 -43.58
C VAL A 585 -26.91 -21.19 -43.78
N GLU A 586 -27.45 -20.27 -42.97
CA GLU A 586 -27.23 -18.84 -43.18
C GLU A 586 -25.92 -18.38 -42.53
N THR A 587 -24.83 -18.40 -43.32
CA THR A 587 -23.60 -17.62 -43.14
C THR A 587 -23.23 -16.90 -44.44
N PRO A 588 -22.34 -15.88 -44.40
CA PRO A 588 -21.85 -15.18 -45.58
C PRO A 588 -21.08 -16.13 -46.51
N GLY A 589 -21.78 -16.81 -47.41
CA GLY A 589 -21.24 -17.87 -48.29
C GLY A 589 -22.30 -18.85 -48.80
N GLY A 590 -23.43 -18.98 -48.10
CA GLY A 590 -24.49 -19.93 -48.42
C GLY A 590 -24.18 -21.36 -47.96
N GLY A 591 -25.11 -22.29 -48.23
CA GLY A 591 -24.94 -23.70 -47.87
C GLY A 591 -24.08 -24.47 -48.87
N LYS A 592 -23.11 -25.24 -48.40
CA LYS A 592 -22.34 -26.20 -49.20
C LYS A 592 -23.12 -27.51 -49.36
N MET A 593 -23.12 -28.09 -50.57
CA MET A 593 -23.71 -29.41 -50.80
C MET A 593 -22.84 -30.52 -50.19
N SER A 594 -23.46 -31.43 -49.45
CA SER A 594 -22.87 -32.64 -48.87
C SER A 594 -23.80 -33.81 -49.15
N GLY A 595 -23.54 -34.52 -50.25
CA GLY A 595 -24.52 -35.44 -50.84
C GLY A 595 -25.74 -34.68 -51.33
N ASP A 596 -26.93 -35.11 -50.89
CA ASP A 596 -28.22 -34.52 -51.26
C ASP A 596 -28.66 -33.36 -50.33
N TYR A 597 -27.87 -33.05 -49.30
CA TYR A 597 -28.23 -32.09 -48.26
C TYR A 597 -27.26 -30.91 -48.20
N HIS A 598 -27.78 -29.75 -47.82
CA HIS A 598 -26.93 -28.61 -47.50
C HIS A 598 -26.35 -28.71 -46.09
N GLN A 599 -25.12 -28.23 -45.93
CA GLN A 599 -24.49 -27.94 -44.65
C GLN A 599 -24.01 -26.48 -44.67
N MET A 600 -23.79 -25.91 -43.49
CA MET A 600 -23.19 -24.58 -43.35
C MET A 600 -21.82 -24.54 -44.06
N ASP A 601 -21.48 -23.41 -44.68
CA ASP A 601 -20.13 -23.18 -45.20
C ASP A 601 -19.37 -22.26 -44.25
N LEU A 602 -18.39 -22.84 -43.54
CA LEU A 602 -17.51 -22.13 -42.62
C LEU A 602 -16.08 -22.04 -43.16
N SER A 603 -15.86 -22.19 -44.47
CA SER A 603 -14.51 -22.18 -45.07
C SER A 603 -13.75 -20.88 -44.80
N ALA A 604 -14.43 -19.72 -44.83
CA ALA A 604 -13.82 -18.43 -44.49
C ALA A 604 -13.43 -18.33 -43.01
N ILE A 605 -14.31 -18.84 -42.13
CA ILE A 605 -14.09 -18.88 -40.68
C ILE A 605 -12.94 -19.83 -40.34
N LYS A 606 -12.88 -21.02 -40.94
CA LYS A 606 -11.76 -21.97 -40.80
C LYS A 606 -10.41 -21.34 -41.11
N ALA A 607 -10.34 -20.53 -42.17
CA ALA A 607 -9.11 -19.84 -42.55
C ALA A 607 -8.70 -18.74 -41.55
N ASP A 608 -9.64 -18.22 -40.73
CA ASP A 608 -9.40 -17.17 -39.75
C ASP A 608 -9.36 -17.69 -38.30
N MET A 609 -9.47 -19.01 -38.05
CA MET A 609 -9.50 -19.59 -36.68
C MET A 609 -8.31 -19.21 -35.83
N ASP A 610 -7.13 -19.11 -36.43
CA ASP A 610 -5.92 -18.68 -35.73
C ASP A 610 -6.01 -17.22 -35.26
N ASN A 611 -6.94 -16.41 -35.79
CA ASN A 611 -7.22 -15.05 -35.35
C ASN A 611 -8.50 -14.94 -34.51
N ILE A 612 -9.19 -16.05 -34.25
CA ILE A 612 -10.35 -16.11 -33.33
C ILE A 612 -9.95 -16.75 -32.00
N SER A 613 -9.12 -17.79 -32.06
CA SER A 613 -8.58 -18.47 -30.88
C SER A 613 -7.65 -17.54 -30.08
N ALA A 614 -7.75 -17.56 -28.76
CA ALA A 614 -6.82 -16.87 -27.88
C ALA A 614 -5.61 -17.74 -27.51
N LYS A 615 -5.68 -19.06 -27.73
CA LYS A 615 -4.70 -20.06 -27.28
C LYS A 615 -3.25 -19.76 -27.65
N ASN A 616 -3.04 -19.19 -28.83
CA ASN A 616 -1.70 -18.85 -29.34
C ASN A 616 -1.35 -17.37 -29.20
N ASP A 617 -2.24 -16.55 -28.65
CA ASP A 617 -1.98 -15.14 -28.40
C ASP A 617 -0.94 -14.97 -27.29
N GLU A 618 0.04 -14.10 -27.52
CA GLU A 618 1.14 -13.88 -26.58
C GLU A 618 0.67 -13.30 -25.25
N PHE A 619 -0.31 -12.40 -25.27
CA PHE A 619 -0.86 -11.81 -24.05
C PHE A 619 -1.75 -12.81 -23.32
N TYR A 620 -2.54 -13.62 -24.05
CA TYR A 620 -3.27 -14.73 -23.44
C TYR A 620 -2.32 -15.75 -22.76
N LYS A 621 -1.23 -16.16 -23.43
CA LYS A 621 -0.22 -17.04 -22.82
C LYS A 621 0.50 -16.39 -21.64
N TYR A 622 0.61 -15.07 -21.63
CA TYR A 622 1.14 -14.33 -20.50
C TYR A 622 0.19 -14.42 -19.30
N ILE A 623 -1.10 -14.09 -19.45
CA ILE A 623 -2.08 -14.20 -18.36
C ILE A 623 -2.39 -15.64 -17.96
N GLU A 624 -2.33 -16.60 -18.89
CA GLU A 624 -2.58 -18.02 -18.63
C GLU A 624 -1.51 -18.60 -17.72
N ARG A 625 -0.25 -18.29 -17.99
CA ARG A 625 0.81 -18.62 -17.05
C ARG A 625 0.47 -18.02 -15.66
N MET A 626 -0.19 -16.84 -15.57
CA MET A 626 -0.23 -15.99 -14.34
C MET A 626 -1.15 -16.61 -13.33
N CYS A 627 -2.17 -17.27 -13.86
CA CYS A 627 -3.19 -17.96 -13.11
C CYS A 627 -2.91 -19.47 -12.97
N ASP A 628 -1.81 -20.00 -13.50
CA ASP A 628 -1.46 -21.42 -13.36
C ASP A 628 -0.76 -21.64 -12.00
N GLU A 629 -1.53 -22.00 -10.97
CA GLU A 629 -1.14 -22.16 -9.55
C GLU A 629 -0.05 -23.23 -9.27
N LYS A 630 0.64 -23.76 -10.29
CA LYS A 630 1.32 -25.07 -10.17
C LYS A 630 2.80 -25.10 -9.82
N ASN A 631 3.48 -23.96 -9.60
CA ASN A 631 4.94 -23.96 -9.46
C ASN A 631 5.52 -23.10 -8.32
N THR A 632 4.77 -22.85 -7.25
CA THR A 632 5.34 -22.27 -6.02
C THR A 632 5.67 -23.39 -5.04
N ASP A 633 6.92 -23.48 -4.58
CA ASP A 633 7.31 -24.37 -3.49
C ASP A 633 6.62 -23.88 -2.21
N GLU A 634 5.55 -24.56 -1.80
CA GLU A 634 4.72 -24.21 -0.64
C GLU A 634 5.56 -24.01 0.63
N GLY A 635 6.72 -24.67 0.75
CA GLY A 635 7.65 -24.49 1.86
C GLY A 635 8.37 -23.14 1.82
N LEU A 636 8.93 -22.77 0.66
CA LEU A 636 9.61 -21.48 0.47
C LEU A 636 8.65 -20.30 0.64
N GLN A 637 7.42 -20.43 0.14
CA GLN A 637 6.38 -19.42 0.32
C GLN A 637 6.05 -19.22 1.81
N SER A 638 5.78 -20.29 2.55
CA SER A 638 5.47 -20.24 3.98
C SER A 638 6.62 -19.64 4.81
N ASP A 639 7.87 -19.91 4.46
CA ASP A 639 9.04 -19.36 5.15
C ASP A 639 9.21 -17.87 4.87
N ALA A 640 9.00 -17.43 3.62
CA ALA A 640 9.03 -16.03 3.23
C ALA A 640 7.88 -15.22 3.86
N GLU A 641 6.66 -15.76 3.88
CA GLU A 641 5.51 -15.16 4.58
C GLU A 641 5.78 -15.03 6.08
N GLY A 642 6.33 -16.09 6.71
CA GLY A 642 6.72 -16.05 8.12
C GLY A 642 7.79 -15.00 8.42
N ALA A 643 8.80 -14.84 7.56
CA ALA A 643 9.82 -13.81 7.71
C ALA A 643 9.24 -12.39 7.53
N LYS A 644 8.38 -12.18 6.53
CA LYS A 644 7.64 -10.92 6.32
C LYS A 644 6.86 -10.54 7.59
N ASP A 645 6.06 -11.46 8.12
CA ASP A 645 5.24 -11.23 9.30
C ASP A 645 6.08 -10.89 10.54
N SER A 646 7.19 -11.59 10.77
CA SER A 646 8.07 -11.31 11.91
C SER A 646 8.76 -9.94 11.78
N LEU A 647 9.14 -9.51 10.57
CA LEU A 647 9.69 -8.17 10.32
C LEU A 647 8.64 -7.07 10.58
N LEU A 648 7.42 -7.23 10.07
CA LEU A 648 6.33 -6.28 10.29
C LEU A 648 5.96 -6.16 11.77
N ASN A 649 5.97 -7.27 12.50
CA ASN A 649 5.69 -7.30 13.93
C ASN A 649 6.80 -6.68 14.79
N ALA A 650 8.03 -6.52 14.30
CA ALA A 650 9.10 -5.86 15.05
C ALA A 650 8.74 -4.41 15.42
N GLY A 651 8.05 -3.71 14.52
CA GLY A 651 7.56 -2.35 14.71
C GLY A 651 6.39 -2.21 15.69
N ASN A 652 5.66 -3.29 15.96
CA ASN A 652 4.50 -3.31 16.87
C ASN A 652 4.88 -3.42 18.35
N THR A 653 6.17 -3.29 18.67
CA THR A 653 6.63 -3.25 20.05
C THR A 653 6.20 -1.93 20.69
N GLU A 654 5.30 -1.96 21.67
CA GLU A 654 4.93 -0.75 22.42
C GLU A 654 6.11 -0.24 23.26
N PHE A 655 6.82 0.76 22.76
CA PHE A 655 7.83 1.49 23.51
C PHE A 655 7.14 2.42 24.53
N LYS A 656 7.14 2.02 25.80
CA LYS A 656 6.57 2.81 26.90
C LYS A 656 7.67 3.17 27.88
N ALA A 657 7.61 4.39 28.43
CA ALA A 657 8.52 4.76 29.50
C ALA A 657 8.25 3.88 30.74
N GLU A 658 9.30 3.40 31.37
CA GLU A 658 9.20 2.67 32.63
C GLU A 658 9.67 3.55 33.80
N GLY A 659 8.98 3.42 34.94
CA GLY A 659 9.41 4.02 36.21
C GLY A 659 9.13 5.51 36.38
N ILE A 660 8.19 6.08 35.63
CA ILE A 660 7.75 7.49 35.78
C ILE A 660 6.33 7.54 36.36
N ASP A 661 6.20 7.99 37.60
CA ASP A 661 4.91 8.23 38.28
C ASP A 661 4.91 9.62 38.92
N VAL A 662 5.00 10.66 38.08
CA VAL A 662 5.06 12.07 38.48
C VAL A 662 3.98 12.88 37.75
N ARG A 663 3.37 13.82 38.48
CA ARG A 663 2.28 14.66 37.98
C ARG A 663 2.41 16.10 38.47
N LEU A 664 2.13 17.08 37.59
CA LEU A 664 1.99 18.50 37.94
C LEU A 664 0.51 18.89 38.09
N ASP A 665 0.20 19.71 39.09
CA ASP A 665 -1.16 20.20 39.32
C ASP A 665 -1.60 21.21 38.26
N GLY A 666 -2.63 20.90 37.45
CA GLY A 666 -3.35 21.82 36.56
C GLY A 666 -4.26 21.12 35.53
N GLU A 667 -4.92 21.90 34.66
CA GLU A 667 -5.86 21.38 33.64
C GLU A 667 -5.16 20.54 32.56
N ASP A 668 -5.88 19.52 32.09
CA ASP A 668 -5.45 18.58 31.06
C ASP A 668 -5.53 19.27 29.69
N GLY A 669 -4.38 19.60 29.11
CA GLY A 669 -4.28 20.40 27.87
C GLY A 669 -3.02 20.11 27.07
N GLY A 670 -2.42 18.94 27.26
CA GLY A 670 -1.26 18.50 26.47
C GLY A 670 -1.68 18.20 25.04
N GLU A 671 -0.88 18.65 24.08
CA GLU A 671 -1.07 18.30 22.66
C GLU A 671 -0.46 16.91 22.42
N LYS A 672 -1.27 15.99 21.89
CA LYS A 672 -0.81 14.66 21.51
C LYS A 672 -0.13 14.74 20.13
N PRO A 673 0.99 14.03 19.88
CA PRO A 673 1.48 13.84 18.53
C PRO A 673 0.48 13.07 17.68
N ASP A 674 0.62 13.15 16.36
CA ASP A 674 -0.16 12.31 15.46
C ASP A 674 0.07 10.83 15.78
N ASP A 675 -1.00 10.04 15.67
CA ASP A 675 -0.94 8.60 15.95
C ASP A 675 -0.15 7.88 14.85
N PHE A 676 0.71 6.95 15.27
CA PHE A 676 1.38 6.03 14.36
C PHE A 676 0.40 4.91 14.01
N ALA A 677 0.04 4.79 12.73
CA ALA A 677 -0.81 3.74 12.21
C ALA A 677 -0.12 2.37 12.31
N ASP A 678 -0.88 1.33 12.66
CA ASP A 678 -0.40 -0.04 12.85
C ASP A 678 -0.02 -0.68 11.50
N THR A 679 1.21 -1.19 11.39
CA THR A 679 1.75 -1.86 10.20
C THR A 679 1.97 -3.37 10.44
N GLY A 680 1.32 -3.95 11.46
CA GLY A 680 1.52 -5.32 11.92
C GLY A 680 1.01 -6.44 11.02
N SER A 681 1.33 -7.69 11.39
CA SER A 681 0.97 -8.89 10.61
C SER A 681 -0.56 -9.10 10.56
N GLY A 682 -1.13 -9.18 9.36
CA GLY A 682 -2.54 -9.45 9.11
C GLY A 682 -3.28 -8.36 8.32
N ALA A 683 -2.65 -7.22 8.07
CA ALA A 683 -3.11 -6.24 7.09
C ALA A 683 -2.80 -6.73 5.65
N GLU A 684 -3.64 -6.34 4.68
CA GLU A 684 -3.33 -6.52 3.26
C GLU A 684 -2.08 -5.68 2.91
N ASP A 685 -1.29 -6.12 1.92
CA ASP A 685 -0.01 -5.50 1.58
C ASP A 685 -0.18 -4.00 1.24
N ASP A 686 -1.24 -3.64 0.52
CA ASP A 686 -1.62 -2.25 0.20
C ASP A 686 -1.86 -1.41 1.48
N ALA A 687 -2.52 -2.00 2.49
CA ALA A 687 -2.78 -1.31 3.76
C ALA A 687 -1.50 -1.10 4.59
N VAL A 688 -0.53 -2.00 4.49
CA VAL A 688 0.80 -1.81 5.12
C VAL A 688 1.52 -0.64 4.48
N VAL A 689 1.49 -0.56 3.14
CA VAL A 689 2.07 0.55 2.37
C VAL A 689 1.39 1.89 2.71
N ASP A 690 0.07 1.92 2.77
CA ASP A 690 -0.71 3.12 3.15
C ASP A 690 -0.35 3.61 4.55
N ASN A 691 -0.31 2.69 5.52
CA ASN A 691 0.00 3.02 6.90
C ASN A 691 1.45 3.51 7.03
N ALA A 692 2.42 2.86 6.37
CA ALA A 692 3.80 3.31 6.32
C ALA A 692 3.94 4.71 5.68
N THR A 693 3.21 4.96 4.60
CA THR A 693 3.16 6.27 3.92
C THR A 693 2.55 7.34 4.83
N SER A 694 1.45 7.04 5.50
CA SER A 694 0.85 7.94 6.50
C SER A 694 1.83 8.26 7.63
N ASN A 695 2.50 7.25 8.17
CA ASN A 695 3.45 7.39 9.28
C ASN A 695 4.67 8.23 8.91
N THR A 696 5.18 8.04 7.70
CA THR A 696 6.28 8.86 7.16
C THR A 696 5.82 10.30 6.88
N ASN A 697 4.59 10.49 6.38
CA ASN A 697 3.98 11.80 6.17
C ASN A 697 3.74 12.58 7.48
N SER A 698 3.33 11.93 8.55
CA SER A 698 3.22 12.56 9.88
C SER A 698 4.57 13.13 10.36
N SER A 699 5.69 12.54 9.90
CA SER A 699 7.05 12.99 10.22
C SER A 699 7.56 14.11 9.30
N VAL A 700 6.83 14.51 8.25
CA VAL A 700 7.21 15.63 7.37
C VAL A 700 7.15 16.96 8.12
N SER A 701 6.22 17.11 9.08
CA SER A 701 6.14 18.29 9.95
C SER A 701 7.44 18.56 10.72
N PHE A 702 8.18 17.50 11.08
CA PHE A 702 9.51 17.62 11.67
C PHE A 702 10.53 18.19 10.67
N LEU A 703 10.52 17.73 9.41
CA LEU A 703 11.41 18.23 8.35
C LEU A 703 11.14 19.71 8.02
N ASP A 704 9.87 20.09 7.89
CA ASP A 704 9.45 21.48 7.73
C ASP A 704 9.92 22.34 8.91
N GLY A 705 9.84 21.78 10.12
CA GLY A 705 10.37 22.36 11.34
C GLY A 705 11.88 22.60 11.28
N ILE A 706 12.65 21.65 10.74
CA ILE A 706 14.09 21.82 10.52
C ILE A 706 14.38 22.91 9.50
N GLU A 707 13.67 22.96 8.37
CA GLU A 707 13.85 24.02 7.38
C GLU A 707 13.54 25.40 7.98
N ALA A 708 12.45 25.52 8.74
CA ALA A 708 12.09 26.73 9.46
C ALA A 708 13.12 27.11 10.53
N LEU A 709 13.75 26.13 11.18
CA LEU A 709 14.80 26.36 12.18
C LEU A 709 16.12 26.81 11.55
N LEU A 710 16.50 26.23 10.40
CA LEU A 710 17.69 26.61 9.62
C LEU A 710 17.57 28.00 8.99
N THR A 711 16.35 28.41 8.63
CA THR A 711 16.04 29.77 8.14
C THR A 711 15.70 30.75 9.26
N GLY A 712 15.40 30.25 10.46
CA GLY A 712 14.95 30.99 11.64
C GLY A 712 16.08 31.57 12.50
N SER A 713 15.70 32.15 13.65
CA SER A 713 16.63 32.83 14.54
C SER A 713 17.37 31.85 15.47
N ARG A 714 18.70 31.97 15.55
CA ARG A 714 19.59 31.31 16.55
C ARG A 714 19.04 31.28 17.98
N ASN A 715 18.26 32.28 18.37
CA ASN A 715 17.68 32.38 19.70
C ASN A 715 16.78 31.18 20.07
N LYS A 716 16.19 30.49 19.09
CA LYS A 716 15.37 29.29 19.33
C LYS A 716 16.21 28.11 19.82
N LEU A 717 17.39 27.92 19.23
CA LEU A 717 18.37 26.93 19.69
C LEU A 717 18.92 27.26 21.09
N TYR A 718 19.08 28.56 21.42
CA TYR A 718 19.45 28.95 22.78
C TYR A 718 18.35 28.63 23.80
N LEU A 719 17.09 28.82 23.42
CA LEU A 719 15.95 28.51 24.27
C LEU A 719 15.81 27.01 24.51
N SER A 720 15.89 26.19 23.45
CA SER A 720 15.86 24.73 23.59
C SER A 720 17.04 24.20 24.38
N GLN A 721 18.24 24.76 24.18
CA GLN A 721 19.39 24.33 24.96
C GLN A 721 19.31 24.75 26.41
N TYR A 722 18.75 25.93 26.71
CA TYR A 722 18.45 26.26 28.11
C TYR A 722 17.48 25.24 28.72
N ALA A 723 16.44 24.83 27.99
CA ALA A 723 15.50 23.82 28.46
C ALA A 723 16.22 22.49 28.79
N MET A 724 17.09 22.04 27.91
CA MET A 724 17.77 20.74 28.06
C MET A 724 18.91 20.73 29.07
N GLU A 725 19.46 21.90 29.42
CA GLU A 725 20.57 22.02 30.36
C GLU A 725 20.11 22.48 31.76
N MET A 726 18.85 22.88 31.93
CA MET A 726 18.32 23.37 33.22
C MET A 726 17.17 22.51 33.77
N PHE A 727 16.65 21.57 32.98
CA PHE A 727 15.58 20.65 33.38
C PHE A 727 15.95 19.21 33.03
N SER A 728 15.46 18.26 33.83
CA SER A 728 15.70 16.81 33.65
C SER A 728 14.86 16.22 32.51
N TYR A 729 15.32 15.11 31.95
CA TYR A 729 14.66 14.38 30.85
C TYR A 729 14.81 12.87 31.05
N TYR A 730 14.14 12.06 30.24
CA TYR A 730 13.97 10.63 30.49
C TYR A 730 15.27 9.84 30.75
N THR A 731 16.27 10.05 29.88
CA THR A 731 17.56 9.32 29.85
C THR A 731 18.70 10.05 30.58
N ILE A 732 18.38 11.03 31.44
CA ILE A 732 19.38 11.84 32.16
C ILE A 732 20.34 10.98 33.00
N GLU A 733 19.86 9.90 33.60
CA GLU A 733 20.66 9.02 34.47
C GLU A 733 21.57 8.06 33.69
N ASP A 734 21.19 7.71 32.45
CA ASP A 734 21.97 6.81 31.59
C ASP A 734 23.06 7.55 30.79
N THR A 735 22.94 8.87 30.70
CA THR A 735 23.86 9.72 29.93
C THR A 735 25.01 10.27 30.76
N GLU A 736 24.75 10.73 31.99
CA GLU A 736 25.76 11.34 32.85
C GLU A 736 25.53 11.02 34.34
N GLU A 737 26.47 10.28 34.96
CA GLU A 737 26.40 9.98 36.39
C GLU A 737 26.61 11.27 37.22
N GLY A 738 25.55 11.72 37.93
CA GLY A 738 25.57 12.96 38.70
C GLY A 738 25.28 14.23 37.90
N ALA A 739 24.49 14.12 36.82
CA ALA A 739 24.08 15.24 35.97
C ALA A 739 23.52 16.44 36.78
N CYS A 740 23.92 17.64 36.37
CA CYS A 740 23.59 18.90 37.01
C CYS A 740 23.14 19.94 35.98
N THR A 741 22.45 20.98 36.44
CA THR A 741 22.17 22.17 35.63
C THR A 741 23.46 22.92 35.25
N LEU A 742 23.41 23.88 34.31
CA LEU A 742 24.55 24.78 33.99
C LEU A 742 25.10 25.58 35.18
N SER A 743 24.32 25.68 36.26
CA SER A 743 24.74 26.32 37.51
C SER A 743 25.29 25.32 38.54
N ASN A 744 25.54 24.08 38.13
CA ASN A 744 26.00 22.95 38.94
C ASN A 744 25.00 22.55 40.05
N TYR A 745 23.70 22.59 39.76
CA TYR A 745 22.67 22.11 40.68
C TYR A 745 22.19 20.70 40.29
N PRO A 746 22.19 19.71 41.21
CA PRO A 746 21.94 18.31 40.86
C PRO A 746 20.46 18.03 40.58
N PHE A 747 20.20 17.32 39.48
CA PHE A 747 18.87 16.79 39.19
C PHE A 747 18.52 15.64 40.13
N SER A 748 17.33 15.66 40.72
CA SER A 748 16.83 14.53 41.53
C SER A 748 15.32 14.64 41.79
N ALA A 749 14.68 13.52 42.15
CA ALA A 749 13.29 13.52 42.60
C ALA A 749 13.01 14.40 43.83
N ALA A 750 14.03 14.71 44.65
CA ALA A 750 13.91 15.60 45.80
C ALA A 750 13.97 17.10 45.41
N ASN A 751 14.47 17.41 44.21
CA ASN A 751 14.67 18.78 43.74
C ASN A 751 13.76 19.16 42.55
N ASN A 752 13.22 18.17 41.84
CA ASN A 752 12.50 18.33 40.58
C ASN A 752 11.14 17.62 40.65
N VAL A 753 10.04 18.36 40.46
CA VAL A 753 8.67 17.84 40.61
C VAL A 753 8.33 16.81 39.53
N MET A 754 8.86 16.99 38.31
CA MET A 754 8.73 16.03 37.22
C MET A 754 10.06 15.37 36.87
N TYR A 755 10.86 14.99 37.87
CA TYR A 755 12.15 14.37 37.64
C TYR A 755 12.08 13.26 36.56
N ARG A 756 12.96 13.35 35.55
CA ARG A 756 13.01 12.50 34.33
C ARG A 756 11.87 12.70 33.32
N ALA A 757 11.12 13.79 33.40
CA ALA A 757 10.04 14.11 32.46
C ALA A 757 9.86 15.63 32.20
N GLU A 758 10.76 16.49 32.69
CA GLU A 758 10.58 17.95 32.63
C GLU A 758 10.79 18.49 31.20
N GLY A 759 11.79 18.01 30.47
CA GLY A 759 12.02 18.38 29.07
C GLY A 759 10.85 17.99 28.17
N GLU A 760 10.28 16.81 28.38
CA GLU A 760 9.12 16.30 27.66
C GLU A 760 7.85 17.07 28.04
N TYR A 761 7.71 17.48 29.31
CA TYR A 761 6.65 18.41 29.72
C TYR A 761 6.76 19.76 29.02
N ILE A 762 7.98 20.30 28.87
CA ILE A 762 8.19 21.56 28.14
C ILE A 762 7.68 21.42 26.70
N LEU A 763 7.96 20.29 26.05
CA LEU A 763 7.50 20.01 24.68
C LEU A 763 5.98 19.82 24.57
N TRP A 764 5.36 19.01 25.44
CA TRP A 764 3.96 18.57 25.26
C TRP A 764 2.96 19.21 26.22
N GLY A 765 3.38 19.49 27.46
CA GLY A 765 2.57 20.18 28.47
C GLY A 765 1.49 19.34 29.15
N ASN A 766 1.48 18.01 28.99
CA ASN A 766 0.54 17.14 29.71
C ASN A 766 0.88 17.13 31.22
N PRO A 767 -0.12 17.21 32.13
CA PRO A 767 0.12 17.11 33.56
C PRO A 767 0.80 15.81 34.02
N GLU A 768 0.72 14.71 33.26
CA GLU A 768 1.31 13.41 33.58
C GLU A 768 2.66 13.23 32.88
N GLY A 769 3.74 13.07 33.65
CA GLY A 769 5.10 12.94 33.12
C GLY A 769 5.26 11.75 32.16
N GLN A 770 4.69 10.60 32.53
CA GLN A 770 4.71 9.38 31.72
C GLN A 770 4.11 9.58 30.32
N THR A 771 3.01 10.34 30.23
CA THR A 771 2.33 10.63 28.97
C THR A 771 3.20 11.52 28.07
N ASN A 772 3.83 12.56 28.63
CA ASN A 772 4.78 13.40 27.86
C ASN A 772 5.97 12.61 27.32
N VAL A 773 6.53 11.70 28.12
CA VAL A 773 7.64 10.86 27.67
C VAL A 773 7.19 9.92 26.56
N ASN A 774 6.04 9.27 26.71
CA ASN A 774 5.49 8.40 25.64
C ASN A 774 5.25 9.18 24.33
N TYR A 775 4.74 10.41 24.40
CA TYR A 775 4.58 11.26 23.21
C TYR A 775 5.92 11.57 22.53
N THR A 776 6.95 11.85 23.32
CA THR A 776 8.31 12.05 22.79
C THR A 776 8.86 10.79 22.14
N ILE A 777 8.68 9.62 22.77
CA ILE A 777 9.08 8.31 22.23
C ILE A 777 8.40 8.06 20.88
N MET A 778 7.10 8.34 20.77
CA MET A 778 6.35 8.21 19.50
C MET A 778 6.90 9.12 18.39
N SER A 779 7.20 10.39 18.71
CA SER A 779 7.79 11.31 17.72
C SER A 779 9.19 10.89 17.27
N ILE A 780 10.04 10.40 18.19
CA ILE A 780 11.36 9.85 17.84
C ILE A 780 11.19 8.62 16.94
N PHE A 781 10.26 7.72 17.27
CA PHE A 781 9.96 6.53 16.48
C PHE A 781 9.59 6.92 15.05
N GLY A 782 8.66 7.86 14.85
CA GLY A 782 8.24 8.30 13.51
C GLY A 782 9.39 8.84 12.67
N VAL A 783 10.21 9.74 13.24
CA VAL A 783 11.39 10.29 12.54
C VAL A 783 12.39 9.18 12.20
N ARG A 784 12.61 8.22 13.11
CA ARG A 784 13.55 7.11 12.88
C ARG A 784 13.04 6.14 11.84
N PHE A 785 11.75 5.83 11.87
CA PHE A 785 11.09 5.02 10.88
C PHE A 785 11.20 5.64 9.48
N LEU A 786 10.93 6.94 9.33
CA LEU A 786 11.12 7.65 8.08
C LEU A 786 12.55 7.50 7.54
N LEU A 787 13.55 7.81 8.35
CA LEU A 787 14.96 7.79 7.92
C LEU A 787 15.44 6.37 7.59
N ASN A 788 15.03 5.37 8.38
CA ASN A 788 15.38 3.98 8.13
C ASN A 788 14.65 3.42 6.89
N THR A 789 13.41 3.83 6.64
CA THR A 789 12.66 3.46 5.43
C THR A 789 13.35 4.04 4.19
N LEU A 790 13.68 5.33 4.19
CA LEU A 790 14.41 5.95 3.08
C LEU A 790 15.73 5.25 2.79
N TYR A 791 16.50 4.91 3.83
CA TYR A 791 17.73 4.15 3.64
C TYR A 791 17.46 2.74 3.10
N ALA A 792 16.46 2.03 3.63
CA ALA A 792 16.13 0.67 3.18
C ALA A 792 15.74 0.61 1.69
N PHE A 793 15.07 1.66 1.18
CA PHE A 793 14.74 1.78 -0.24
C PHE A 793 15.90 2.25 -1.12
N THR A 794 16.92 2.93 -0.59
CA THR A 794 17.91 3.66 -1.42
C THR A 794 19.36 3.28 -1.21
N GLY A 795 19.73 2.81 -0.03
CA GLY A 795 21.11 2.76 0.44
C GLY A 795 21.74 1.38 0.55
N ASP A 796 20.95 0.30 0.68
CA ASP A 796 21.48 -1.07 0.83
C ASP A 796 20.94 -2.03 -0.25
N PRO A 797 21.77 -2.42 -1.25
CA PRO A 797 21.38 -3.39 -2.27
C PRO A 797 20.98 -4.75 -1.68
N GLU A 798 21.56 -5.15 -0.55
CA GLU A 798 21.27 -6.43 0.10
C GLU A 798 19.81 -6.52 0.54
N ILE A 799 19.26 -5.43 1.09
CA ILE A 799 17.85 -5.33 1.52
C ILE A 799 16.95 -5.55 0.31
N ARG A 800 17.25 -4.89 -0.81
CA ARG A 800 16.45 -4.98 -2.04
C ARG A 800 16.50 -6.38 -2.66
N HIS A 801 17.68 -7.01 -2.73
CA HIS A 801 17.83 -8.36 -3.28
C HIS A 801 17.11 -9.43 -2.46
N VAL A 802 17.30 -9.43 -1.14
CA VAL A 802 16.64 -10.39 -0.25
C VAL A 802 15.13 -10.18 -0.24
N SER A 803 14.67 -8.92 -0.22
CA SER A 803 13.24 -8.59 -0.31
C SER A 803 12.63 -9.02 -1.64
N LEU A 804 13.35 -8.89 -2.76
CA LEU A 804 12.91 -9.36 -4.07
C LEU A 804 12.77 -10.89 -4.10
N ALA A 805 13.74 -11.61 -3.53
CA ALA A 805 13.70 -13.07 -3.45
C ALA A 805 12.50 -13.56 -2.62
N MET A 806 12.26 -12.95 -1.46
CA MET A 806 11.09 -13.24 -0.62
C MET A 806 9.79 -12.85 -1.33
N ALA A 807 9.70 -11.67 -1.93
CA ALA A 807 8.51 -11.24 -2.67
C ALA A 807 8.19 -12.15 -3.85
N THR A 808 9.21 -12.65 -4.55
CA THR A 808 9.05 -13.62 -5.64
C THR A 808 8.53 -14.97 -5.12
N ALA A 809 9.00 -15.40 -3.94
CA ALA A 809 8.51 -16.62 -3.30
C ALA A 809 7.05 -16.49 -2.81
N ILE A 810 6.64 -15.31 -2.34
CA ILE A 810 5.27 -15.02 -1.85
C ILE A 810 4.29 -14.82 -3.01
N ALA A 811 4.60 -13.88 -3.91
CA ALA A 811 3.68 -13.45 -4.97
C ALA A 811 3.67 -14.41 -6.17
N GLY A 812 4.65 -15.31 -6.25
CA GLY A 812 4.86 -16.16 -7.42
C GLY A 812 5.22 -15.35 -8.67
N TRP A 813 5.11 -15.97 -9.83
CA TRP A 813 5.69 -15.47 -11.08
C TRP A 813 4.93 -14.26 -11.73
N THR A 814 3.94 -13.67 -11.05
CA THR A 814 3.02 -12.65 -11.62
C THR A 814 3.72 -11.37 -12.06
N GLY A 815 4.93 -11.06 -11.56
CA GLY A 815 5.80 -9.99 -12.05
C GLY A 815 5.32 -8.56 -11.77
N PHE A 816 4.00 -8.33 -11.63
CA PHE A 816 3.38 -7.04 -11.30
C PHE A 816 3.05 -6.88 -9.82
N GLY A 817 2.76 -7.97 -9.10
CA GLY A 817 2.57 -7.95 -7.64
C GLY A 817 3.88 -8.10 -6.83
N ILE A 818 4.99 -8.43 -7.49
CA ILE A 818 6.30 -8.58 -6.82
C ILE A 818 6.78 -7.26 -6.21
N PRO A 819 6.74 -6.10 -6.90
CA PRO A 819 7.25 -4.84 -6.36
C PRO A 819 6.55 -4.41 -5.06
N ILE A 820 5.22 -4.51 -4.99
CA ILE A 820 4.48 -4.11 -3.78
C ILE A 820 4.81 -5.00 -2.57
N VAL A 821 4.88 -6.32 -2.76
CA VAL A 821 5.26 -7.27 -1.70
C VAL A 821 6.71 -7.02 -1.27
N GLN A 822 7.60 -6.72 -2.22
CA GLN A 822 8.99 -6.33 -1.94
C GLN A 822 9.05 -5.07 -1.07
N SER A 823 8.28 -4.04 -1.41
CA SER A 823 8.18 -2.80 -0.62
C SER A 823 7.66 -3.04 0.79
N VAL A 824 6.67 -3.91 0.98
CA VAL A 824 6.20 -4.34 2.31
C VAL A 824 7.33 -4.98 3.13
N ILE A 825 8.14 -5.83 2.51
CA ILE A 825 9.27 -6.47 3.20
C ILE A 825 10.36 -5.44 3.55
N ILE A 826 10.67 -4.51 2.64
CA ILE A 826 11.62 -3.40 2.89
C ILE A 826 11.14 -2.54 4.07
N ILE A 827 9.84 -2.23 4.12
CA ILE A 827 9.21 -1.55 5.26
C ILE A 827 9.38 -2.37 6.54
N GLY A 828 9.20 -3.69 6.49
CA GLY A 828 9.46 -4.58 7.61
C GLY A 828 10.89 -4.50 8.14
N PHE A 829 11.89 -4.47 7.25
CA PHE A 829 13.29 -4.24 7.63
C PHE A 829 13.49 -2.88 8.32
N ALA A 830 12.87 -1.82 7.80
CA ALA A 830 12.94 -0.49 8.41
C ALA A 830 12.27 -0.43 9.79
N LEU A 831 11.15 -1.13 10.00
CA LEU A 831 10.50 -1.26 11.31
C LEU A 831 11.41 -1.98 12.31
N ALA A 832 12.02 -3.09 11.91
CA ALA A 832 12.94 -3.85 12.75
C ALA A 832 14.19 -3.03 13.15
N GLU A 833 14.79 -2.31 12.21
CA GLU A 833 15.93 -1.42 12.49
C GLU A 833 15.51 -0.26 13.41
N THR A 834 14.32 0.30 13.20
CA THR A 834 13.76 1.36 14.04
C THR A 834 13.54 0.87 15.47
N ALA A 835 13.03 -0.34 15.65
CA ALA A 835 12.86 -0.95 16.97
C ALA A 835 14.21 -1.09 17.71
N ASN A 836 15.27 -1.49 16.99
CA ASN A 836 16.62 -1.52 17.55
C ASN A 836 17.13 -0.11 17.91
N ASP A 837 16.94 0.88 17.03
CA ASP A 837 17.33 2.28 17.28
C ASP A 837 16.65 2.82 18.54
N MET A 838 15.35 2.57 18.70
CA MET A 838 14.60 2.99 19.88
C MET A 838 15.15 2.36 21.16
N ARG A 839 15.50 1.07 21.15
CA ARG A 839 16.10 0.40 22.30
C ARG A 839 17.43 1.04 22.73
N LEU A 840 18.24 1.52 21.78
CA LEU A 840 19.49 2.23 22.06
C LEU A 840 19.22 3.65 22.59
N LEU A 841 18.33 4.39 21.92
CA LEU A 841 17.97 5.75 22.30
C LEU A 841 17.36 5.84 23.70
N LEU A 842 16.51 4.89 24.08
CA LEU A 842 15.91 4.83 25.42
C LEU A 842 16.92 4.49 26.54
N LYS A 843 18.14 4.06 26.19
CA LYS A 843 19.27 3.91 27.11
C LYS A 843 20.24 5.10 27.07
N GLY A 844 19.87 6.20 26.41
CA GLY A 844 20.74 7.37 26.25
C GLY A 844 21.84 7.21 25.20
N GLU A 845 21.92 6.08 24.50
CA GLU A 845 22.91 5.85 23.44
C GLU A 845 22.58 6.67 22.17
N SER A 846 23.57 6.85 21.31
CA SER A 846 23.42 7.61 20.06
C SER A 846 23.28 6.68 18.86
N VAL A 847 22.38 7.02 17.92
CA VAL A 847 22.20 6.27 16.66
C VAL A 847 22.54 7.15 15.46
N ALA A 848 22.99 6.56 14.37
CA ALA A 848 23.31 7.31 13.15
C ALA A 848 22.05 8.04 12.62
N ILE A 849 22.21 9.32 12.22
CA ILE A 849 21.09 10.11 11.67
C ILE A 849 20.60 9.45 10.38
N TYR A 850 21.51 9.30 9.43
CA TYR A 850 21.28 8.57 8.19
C TYR A 850 22.06 7.26 8.25
N LYS A 851 21.40 6.15 7.94
CA LYS A 851 22.02 4.83 7.97
C LYS A 851 22.98 4.66 6.78
N SER A 852 23.83 3.67 6.93
CA SER A 852 24.84 3.19 5.99
C SER A 852 24.99 1.68 6.19
N THR A 853 25.68 1.02 5.28
CA THR A 853 25.91 -0.43 5.32
C THR A 853 26.55 -0.85 6.65
N ASP A 854 27.38 0.00 7.26
CA ASP A 854 28.10 -0.31 8.50
C ASP A 854 27.28 -0.05 9.76
N THR A 855 26.25 0.80 9.66
CA THR A 855 25.41 1.23 10.80
C THR A 855 24.05 0.54 10.86
N TRP A 856 23.67 -0.16 9.78
CA TRP A 856 22.45 -0.95 9.72
C TRP A 856 22.68 -2.30 10.40
N VAL A 857 21.92 -2.59 11.45
CA VAL A 857 22.16 -3.75 12.31
C VAL A 857 21.36 -4.97 11.86
N ILE A 858 20.10 -4.79 11.46
CA ILE A 858 19.21 -5.89 11.04
C ILE A 858 19.55 -6.31 9.61
N LYS A 859 20.64 -7.07 9.45
CA LYS A 859 21.12 -7.50 8.14
C LYS A 859 20.17 -8.49 7.45
N PRO A 860 19.88 -8.31 6.15
CA PRO A 860 19.06 -9.25 5.37
C PRO A 860 19.66 -10.65 5.28
N SER A 861 20.98 -10.76 5.10
CA SER A 861 21.71 -12.02 5.13
C SER A 861 21.63 -12.63 6.53
N GLY A 862 20.93 -13.77 6.63
CA GLY A 862 20.72 -14.47 7.90
C GLY A 862 19.30 -14.39 8.47
N VAL A 863 18.36 -13.68 7.82
CA VAL A 863 16.92 -13.69 8.18
C VAL A 863 16.28 -15.02 7.73
N THR A 864 16.27 -16.03 8.61
CA THR A 864 15.36 -17.19 8.55
C THR A 864 14.18 -16.98 9.52
N LYS A 865 13.11 -17.78 9.38
CA LYS A 865 11.96 -17.77 10.31
C LYS A 865 12.37 -17.85 11.78
N GLU A 866 13.40 -18.64 12.13
CA GLU A 866 13.94 -18.70 13.50
C GLU A 866 14.90 -17.55 13.85
N ALA A 867 15.56 -16.95 12.86
CA ALA A 867 16.52 -15.87 13.08
C ALA A 867 15.87 -14.51 13.31
N VAL A 868 14.66 -14.25 12.78
CA VAL A 868 13.93 -13.00 13.07
C VAL A 868 13.42 -12.98 14.50
N ASP A 869 12.82 -14.09 14.96
CA ASP A 869 12.41 -14.27 16.36
C ASP A 869 13.62 -14.21 17.32
N SER A 870 14.79 -14.68 16.88
CA SER A 870 16.04 -14.60 17.65
C SER A 870 16.68 -13.22 17.58
N ALA A 871 16.68 -12.51 16.45
CA ALA A 871 17.27 -11.17 16.30
C ALA A 871 16.48 -10.09 17.05
N ILE A 872 15.14 -10.20 17.08
CA ILE A 872 14.25 -9.34 17.87
C ILE A 872 14.46 -9.57 19.38
N ASN A 873 14.78 -10.81 19.80
CA ASN A 873 15.09 -11.15 21.20
C ASN A 873 16.58 -11.06 21.58
N THR A 874 17.49 -10.96 20.60
CA THR A 874 18.96 -11.03 20.76
C THR A 874 19.66 -9.84 20.08
N ALA A 875 19.02 -8.68 19.98
CA ALA A 875 19.67 -7.42 19.59
C ALA A 875 20.69 -6.91 20.64
N ALA A 876 21.26 -7.78 21.48
CA ALA A 876 22.26 -7.44 22.48
C ALA A 876 23.71 -7.69 22.03
N THR A 877 23.97 -8.34 20.89
CA THR A 877 25.37 -8.65 20.50
C THR A 877 25.49 -9.04 19.03
N THR A 878 26.47 -8.44 18.33
CA THR A 878 27.20 -8.81 17.08
C THR A 878 27.06 -7.83 15.88
N VAL A 879 28.11 -7.41 15.13
CA VAL A 879 29.56 -7.78 15.18
C VAL A 879 30.59 -6.75 14.66
N VAL A 880 30.28 -5.64 13.99
CA VAL A 880 31.37 -4.85 13.31
C VAL A 880 31.93 -3.66 14.12
N ASN A 881 31.16 -3.03 15.03
CA ASN A 881 31.63 -1.85 15.78
C ASN A 881 32.44 -2.19 17.05
N GLU A 882 32.41 -3.44 17.53
CA GLU A 882 33.14 -3.85 18.72
C GLU A 882 34.66 -3.87 18.47
N GLY A 883 35.13 -4.29 17.28
CA GLY A 883 36.57 -4.41 16.99
C GLY A 883 37.34 -3.09 17.00
N LYS A 884 36.79 -2.04 16.37
CA LYS A 884 37.38 -0.68 16.34
C LYS A 884 37.36 -0.04 17.73
N ASN A 885 36.22 -0.11 18.42
CA ASN A 885 36.08 0.42 19.79
C ASN A 885 36.96 -0.34 20.78
N LEU A 886 37.07 -1.67 20.65
CA LEU A 886 37.97 -2.51 21.45
C LEU A 886 39.44 -2.19 21.18
N LEU A 887 39.82 -1.89 19.92
CA LEU A 887 41.17 -1.49 19.55
C LEU A 887 41.55 -0.16 20.22
N PHE A 888 40.70 0.86 20.15
CA PHE A 888 40.93 2.16 20.81
C PHE A 888 40.84 2.07 22.34
N ASN A 889 39.94 1.27 22.90
CA ASN A 889 39.86 1.03 24.34
C ASN A 889 41.12 0.33 24.87
N LYS A 890 41.61 -0.72 24.19
CA LYS A 890 42.86 -1.39 24.57
C LYS A 890 44.11 -0.54 24.29
N LEU A 891 44.06 0.40 23.34
CA LEU A 891 45.12 1.38 23.11
C LEU A 891 45.30 2.28 24.34
N ASN A 892 44.20 2.69 24.99
CA ASN A 892 44.24 3.46 26.24
C ASN A 892 44.79 2.66 27.45
N GLU A 893 44.69 1.33 27.40
CA GLU A 893 45.20 0.38 28.41
C GLU A 893 46.62 -0.16 28.08
N LEU A 894 47.24 0.33 27.00
CA LEU A 894 48.48 -0.22 26.45
C LEU A 894 49.71 0.07 27.33
N THR A 895 50.30 -1.00 27.85
CA THR A 895 51.53 -1.06 28.66
C THR A 895 52.40 -2.23 28.20
N GLU A 896 53.66 -2.32 28.65
CA GLU A 896 54.52 -3.48 28.33
C GLU A 896 53.91 -4.83 28.75
N ALA A 897 53.07 -4.87 29.79
CA ALA A 897 52.41 -6.09 30.25
C ALA A 897 51.17 -6.47 29.42
N THR A 898 50.53 -5.51 28.74
CA THR A 898 49.32 -5.70 27.91
C THR A 898 49.62 -5.73 26.41
N LYS A 899 50.88 -5.55 26.02
CA LYS A 899 51.38 -5.49 24.65
C LYS A 899 51.01 -6.71 23.79
N ASP A 900 51.20 -7.93 24.29
CA ASP A 900 50.87 -9.15 23.53
C ASP A 900 49.36 -9.30 23.30
N ASP A 901 48.54 -8.85 24.25
CA ASP A 901 47.08 -8.84 24.13
C ASP A 901 46.63 -7.80 23.08
N PHE A 902 47.26 -6.63 23.07
CA PHE A 902 47.04 -5.61 22.07
C PHE A 902 47.43 -6.05 20.66
N LYS A 903 48.59 -6.71 20.47
CA LYS A 903 49.00 -7.30 19.18
C LYS A 903 47.96 -8.30 18.65
N LYS A 904 47.35 -9.07 19.55
CA LYS A 904 46.27 -10.01 19.21
C LYS A 904 45.00 -9.27 18.79
N THR A 905 44.62 -8.20 19.48
CA THR A 905 43.49 -7.34 19.09
C THR A 905 43.70 -6.67 17.73
N VAL A 906 44.90 -6.14 17.46
CA VAL A 906 45.27 -5.58 16.14
C VAL A 906 45.15 -6.64 15.05
N SER A 907 45.67 -7.86 15.29
CA SER A 907 45.60 -8.96 14.31
C SER A 907 44.16 -9.40 14.03
N ASN A 908 43.32 -9.45 15.06
CA ASN A 908 41.91 -9.79 14.89
C ASN A 908 41.18 -8.72 14.07
N TYR A 909 41.31 -7.44 14.46
CA TYR A 909 40.74 -6.31 13.71
C TYR A 909 41.19 -6.31 12.24
N ALA A 910 42.47 -6.59 11.99
CA ALA A 910 43.04 -6.66 10.65
C ALA A 910 42.44 -7.81 9.82
N ASN A 911 42.28 -8.99 10.39
CA ASN A 911 41.63 -10.12 9.71
C ASN A 911 40.15 -9.84 9.40
N ASP A 912 39.44 -9.24 10.35
CA ASP A 912 38.02 -8.88 10.17
C ASP A 912 37.86 -7.82 9.04
N ALA A 913 38.79 -6.86 8.95
CA ALA A 913 38.81 -5.86 7.89
C ALA A 913 39.07 -6.45 6.48
N VAL A 914 39.86 -7.53 6.39
CA VAL A 914 40.10 -8.25 5.12
C VAL A 914 38.81 -8.82 4.57
N ASP A 915 38.00 -9.42 5.45
CA ASP A 915 36.75 -10.05 5.07
C ASP A 915 35.77 -8.98 4.55
N THR A 916 35.61 -7.86 5.26
CA THR A 916 34.79 -6.73 4.80
C THR A 916 35.24 -6.14 3.46
N ILE A 917 36.56 -5.96 3.26
CA ILE A 917 37.10 -5.44 1.99
C ILE A 917 36.79 -6.39 0.84
N VAL A 918 37.02 -7.68 1.03
CA VAL A 918 36.81 -8.70 0.00
C VAL A 918 35.32 -8.81 -0.35
N ASP A 919 34.46 -8.87 0.65
CA ASP A 919 33.02 -9.04 0.46
C ASP A 919 32.42 -7.80 -0.24
N THR A 920 32.86 -6.59 0.14
CA THR A 920 32.46 -5.33 -0.51
C THR A 920 32.95 -5.25 -1.96
N ALA A 921 34.23 -5.59 -2.20
CA ALA A 921 34.83 -5.59 -3.53
C ALA A 921 34.13 -6.57 -4.49
N VAL A 922 33.79 -7.75 -3.98
CA VAL A 922 33.05 -8.78 -4.72
C VAL A 922 31.62 -8.34 -5.01
N SER A 923 30.92 -7.79 -4.01
CA SER A 923 29.53 -7.31 -4.15
C SER A 923 29.41 -6.18 -5.16
N ASN A 924 30.35 -5.21 -5.16
CA ASN A 924 30.38 -4.09 -6.11
C ASN A 924 30.49 -4.53 -7.58
N VAL A 925 31.06 -5.72 -7.82
CA VAL A 925 31.19 -6.29 -9.16
C VAL A 925 30.05 -7.24 -9.47
N LEU A 926 29.63 -8.06 -8.50
CA LEU A 926 28.64 -9.12 -8.72
C LEU A 926 27.20 -8.64 -8.67
N ASN A 927 26.82 -7.71 -7.79
CA ASN A 927 25.41 -7.29 -7.65
C ASN A 927 24.86 -6.68 -8.96
N PRO A 928 25.57 -5.75 -9.64
CA PRO A 928 25.10 -5.22 -10.93
C PRO A 928 25.03 -6.30 -12.01
N MET A 929 25.91 -7.30 -11.95
CA MET A 929 25.87 -8.44 -12.87
C MET A 929 24.65 -9.34 -12.59
N GLU A 930 24.34 -9.58 -11.32
CA GLU A 930 23.18 -10.37 -10.92
C GLU A 930 21.87 -9.73 -11.37
N GLU A 931 21.71 -8.41 -11.22
CA GLU A 931 20.56 -7.66 -11.74
C GLU A 931 20.46 -7.74 -13.26
N ALA A 932 21.57 -7.57 -13.98
CA ALA A 932 21.60 -7.67 -15.44
C ALA A 932 21.22 -9.08 -15.91
N MET A 933 21.60 -10.12 -15.17
CA MET A 933 21.21 -11.50 -15.48
C MET A 933 19.74 -11.78 -15.18
N VAL A 934 19.22 -11.35 -14.04
CA VAL A 934 17.79 -11.48 -13.73
C VAL A 934 16.97 -10.80 -14.83
N SER A 935 17.41 -9.62 -15.28
CA SER A 935 16.84 -8.92 -16.43
C SER A 935 16.91 -9.76 -17.72
N LEU A 936 18.06 -10.36 -18.05
CA LEU A 936 18.24 -11.20 -19.24
C LEU A 936 17.41 -12.49 -19.20
N VAL A 937 17.27 -13.12 -18.04
CA VAL A 937 16.43 -14.31 -17.82
C VAL A 937 14.96 -13.98 -18.02
N ASN A 938 14.51 -12.83 -17.48
CA ASN A 938 13.13 -12.37 -17.58
C ASN A 938 12.76 -11.90 -19.00
N ALA A 939 13.73 -11.44 -19.80
CA ALA A 939 13.50 -10.97 -21.17
C ALA A 939 13.36 -12.10 -22.21
N VAL A 940 13.78 -13.34 -21.89
CA VAL A 940 13.78 -14.52 -22.78
C VAL A 940 14.27 -14.19 -24.20
N THR A 941 15.56 -13.86 -24.33
CA THR A 941 16.20 -13.64 -25.64
C THR A 941 17.01 -14.87 -26.07
N PRO A 942 16.76 -15.46 -27.26
CA PRO A 942 17.59 -16.53 -27.79
C PRO A 942 18.88 -16.05 -28.48
N ASP A 943 19.18 -14.74 -28.46
CA ASP A 943 20.37 -14.19 -29.12
C ASP A 943 21.55 -14.06 -28.14
N ARG A 944 22.55 -14.94 -28.30
CA ARG A 944 23.82 -14.90 -27.56
C ARG A 944 24.49 -13.51 -27.63
N THR A 945 24.32 -12.81 -28.75
CA THR A 945 24.92 -11.48 -28.99
C THR A 945 24.28 -10.42 -28.08
N GLU A 946 22.98 -10.51 -27.84
CA GLU A 946 22.25 -9.59 -26.98
C GLU A 946 22.61 -9.79 -25.50
N ILE A 947 22.75 -11.05 -25.07
CA ILE A 947 23.27 -11.44 -23.75
C ILE A 947 24.68 -10.87 -23.55
N GLU A 948 25.56 -11.06 -24.54
CA GLU A 948 26.94 -10.59 -24.48
C GLU A 948 27.05 -9.06 -24.46
N ASN A 949 26.19 -8.35 -25.20
CA ASN A 949 26.12 -6.89 -25.20
C ASN A 949 25.66 -6.36 -23.84
N LYS A 950 24.58 -6.90 -23.27
CA LYS A 950 24.03 -6.43 -21.99
C LYS A 950 25.01 -6.64 -20.83
N ILE A 951 25.68 -7.79 -20.79
CA ILE A 951 26.73 -8.06 -19.80
C ILE A 951 27.92 -7.11 -20.01
N SER A 952 28.29 -6.82 -21.25
CA SER A 952 29.38 -5.89 -21.56
C SER A 952 29.05 -4.44 -21.20
N GLU A 953 27.82 -3.99 -21.43
CA GLU A 953 27.33 -2.67 -21.02
C GLU A 953 27.34 -2.53 -19.51
N THR A 954 26.85 -3.53 -18.80
CA THR A 954 26.82 -3.55 -17.33
C THR A 954 28.23 -3.52 -16.76
N LEU A 955 29.17 -4.30 -17.33
CA LEU A 955 30.58 -4.26 -16.91
C LEU A 955 31.23 -2.91 -17.20
N SER A 956 30.85 -2.25 -18.29
CA SER A 956 31.34 -0.91 -18.60
C SER A 956 30.80 0.13 -17.62
N ALA A 957 29.55 -0.01 -17.18
CA ALA A 957 28.95 0.83 -16.14
C ALA A 957 29.67 0.65 -14.79
N VAL A 958 29.91 -0.61 -14.37
CA VAL A 958 30.72 -0.93 -13.19
C VAL A 958 32.13 -0.36 -13.33
N GLN A 959 32.79 -0.52 -14.48
CA GLN A 959 34.12 0.05 -14.70
C GLN A 959 34.15 1.57 -14.56
N SER A 960 33.09 2.25 -15.02
CA SER A 960 33.00 3.71 -14.95
C SER A 960 32.68 4.24 -13.54
N SER A 961 32.05 3.44 -12.68
CA SER A 961 31.81 3.78 -11.27
C SER A 961 33.05 3.55 -10.39
N LEU A 962 34.01 2.74 -10.84
CA LEU A 962 35.25 2.39 -10.14
C LEU A 962 36.37 3.47 -10.22
N VAL A 963 36.08 4.76 -10.39
CA VAL A 963 37.13 5.81 -10.44
C VAL A 963 37.86 5.91 -9.10
N THR A 964 39.02 5.26 -8.98
CA THR A 964 39.84 5.28 -7.78
C THR A 964 41.02 6.24 -7.96
N SER A 965 40.98 7.38 -7.27
CA SER A 965 42.10 8.33 -7.18
C SER A 965 42.94 8.15 -5.91
N GLU A 966 42.79 7.04 -5.18
CA GLU A 966 43.35 6.84 -3.85
C GLU A 966 44.12 5.51 -3.74
N ASP A 967 45.27 5.55 -3.05
CA ASP A 967 46.23 4.46 -2.84
C ASP A 967 45.82 3.60 -1.62
N THR A 968 44.66 2.94 -1.69
CA THR A 968 44.08 2.11 -0.60
C THR A 968 43.92 0.64 -0.99
N ILE A 969 43.99 -0.26 0.00
CA ILE A 969 43.82 -1.70 -0.20
C ILE A 969 42.41 -2.01 -0.70
N ALA A 970 41.38 -1.36 -0.16
CA ALA A 970 40.00 -1.52 -0.63
C ALA A 970 39.82 -1.19 -2.13
N ALA A 971 40.44 -0.09 -2.60
CA ALA A 971 40.41 0.31 -4.00
C ALA A 971 41.16 -0.67 -4.92
N GLU A 972 42.33 -1.16 -4.47
CA GLU A 972 43.14 -2.14 -5.20
C GLU A 972 42.42 -3.48 -5.33
N ILE A 973 41.84 -3.98 -4.23
CA ILE A 973 41.10 -5.25 -4.22
C ILE A 973 39.81 -5.16 -5.03
N THR A 974 39.12 -4.01 -5.02
CA THR A 974 37.93 -3.80 -5.87
C THR A 974 38.28 -3.77 -7.36
N SER A 975 39.39 -3.11 -7.72
CA SER A 975 39.89 -3.12 -9.10
C SER A 975 40.29 -4.52 -9.55
N LEU A 976 40.96 -5.27 -8.68
CA LEU A 976 41.33 -6.66 -8.92
C LEU A 976 40.11 -7.59 -9.03
N ALA A 977 39.07 -7.37 -8.24
CA ALA A 977 37.81 -8.11 -8.33
C ALA A 977 37.17 -7.92 -9.71
N PHE A 978 37.08 -6.66 -10.17
CA PHE A 978 36.54 -6.32 -11.49
C PHE A 978 37.35 -6.94 -12.63
N GLU A 979 38.68 -6.84 -12.58
CA GLU A 979 39.57 -7.42 -13.58
C GLU A 979 39.48 -8.95 -13.61
N THR A 980 39.46 -9.58 -12.44
CA THR A 980 39.37 -11.05 -12.30
C THR A 980 38.04 -11.55 -12.84
N PHE A 981 36.94 -10.89 -12.51
CA PHE A 981 35.60 -11.21 -13.02
C PHE A 981 35.52 -11.03 -14.55
N SER A 982 35.94 -9.87 -15.05
CA SER A 982 35.90 -9.52 -16.48
C SER A 982 36.72 -10.48 -17.34
N ASN A 983 37.92 -10.86 -16.87
CA ASN A 983 38.84 -11.71 -17.64
C ASN A 983 38.52 -13.21 -17.54
N SER A 984 38.06 -13.66 -16.37
CA SER A 984 37.99 -15.11 -16.08
C SER A 984 36.55 -15.66 -16.11
N TYR A 985 35.55 -14.85 -15.78
CA TYR A 985 34.17 -15.32 -15.55
C TYR A 985 33.15 -14.81 -16.57
N LYS A 986 33.38 -13.64 -17.19
CA LYS A 986 32.47 -13.05 -18.20
C LYS A 986 32.01 -14.04 -19.28
N SER A 987 32.95 -14.70 -19.98
CA SER A 987 32.61 -15.62 -21.08
C SER A 987 31.83 -16.84 -20.60
N GLN A 988 32.20 -17.37 -19.43
CA GLN A 988 31.54 -18.54 -18.86
C GLN A 988 30.09 -18.20 -18.46
N LEU A 989 29.88 -16.97 -18.01
CA LEU A 989 28.56 -16.47 -17.65
C LEU A 989 27.64 -16.33 -18.85
N VAL A 990 28.12 -15.70 -19.93
CA VAL A 990 27.39 -15.60 -21.21
C VAL A 990 27.00 -17.00 -21.70
N ASP A 991 27.95 -17.94 -21.68
CA ASP A 991 27.71 -19.31 -22.16
C ASP A 991 26.72 -20.07 -21.27
N LYS A 992 26.76 -19.87 -19.95
CA LYS A 992 25.80 -20.47 -19.01
C LYS A 992 24.39 -19.93 -19.24
N ILE A 993 24.20 -18.61 -19.31
CA ILE A 993 22.88 -17.98 -19.56
C ILE A 993 22.31 -18.43 -20.90
N TYR A 994 23.13 -18.41 -21.95
CA TYR A 994 22.73 -18.87 -23.28
C TYR A 994 22.30 -20.34 -23.28
N SER A 995 23.06 -21.22 -22.60
CA SER A 995 22.71 -22.64 -22.50
C SER A 995 21.41 -22.89 -21.74
N LEU A 996 21.13 -22.07 -20.72
CA LEU A 996 19.93 -22.15 -19.90
C LEU A 996 18.69 -21.71 -20.69
N GLN A 997 18.77 -20.60 -21.42
CA GLN A 997 17.68 -20.12 -22.28
C GLN A 997 17.38 -21.10 -23.42
N GLN A 998 18.42 -21.66 -24.07
CA GLN A 998 18.24 -22.70 -25.10
C GLN A 998 17.54 -23.96 -24.55
N ARG A 999 17.89 -24.36 -23.33
CA ARG A 999 17.27 -25.53 -22.69
C ARG A 999 15.79 -25.26 -22.37
N ALA A 1000 15.46 -24.06 -21.92
CA ALA A 1000 14.08 -23.61 -21.67
C ALA A 1000 13.21 -23.60 -22.93
N GLU A 1001 13.78 -23.34 -24.11
CA GLU A 1001 13.05 -23.44 -25.39
C GLU A 1001 12.82 -24.90 -25.82
N SER A 1002 13.72 -25.81 -25.47
CA SER A 1002 13.71 -27.21 -25.94
C SER A 1002 12.99 -28.19 -25.02
N GLU A 1003 12.89 -27.88 -23.72
CA GLU A 1003 12.32 -28.76 -22.69
C GLU A 1003 11.05 -28.14 -22.09
N SER A 1004 9.91 -28.78 -22.30
CA SER A 1004 8.64 -28.38 -21.68
C SER A 1004 8.66 -28.65 -20.18
N GLY A 1005 8.53 -27.60 -19.35
CA GLY A 1005 8.43 -27.69 -17.89
C GLY A 1005 9.54 -26.99 -17.10
N ILE A 1006 10.56 -26.41 -17.76
CA ILE A 1006 11.57 -25.56 -17.10
C ILE A 1006 10.95 -24.18 -16.84
N THR A 1007 10.94 -23.75 -15.58
CA THR A 1007 10.38 -22.45 -15.16
C THR A 1007 11.45 -21.35 -15.14
N ALA A 1008 11.02 -20.08 -15.11
CA ALA A 1008 11.94 -18.96 -14.89
C ALA A 1008 12.67 -19.05 -13.54
N SER A 1009 12.01 -19.57 -12.49
CA SER A 1009 12.63 -19.83 -11.20
C SER A 1009 13.67 -20.93 -11.24
N ASP A 1010 13.49 -21.99 -12.04
CA ASP A 1010 14.53 -23.02 -12.22
C ASP A 1010 15.78 -22.42 -12.87
N LEU A 1011 15.59 -21.53 -13.85
CA LEU A 1011 16.67 -20.80 -14.52
C LEU A 1011 17.36 -19.81 -13.57
N GLN A 1012 16.57 -19.07 -12.78
CA GLN A 1012 17.08 -18.14 -11.77
C GLN A 1012 17.83 -18.86 -10.65
N ASN A 1013 17.33 -19.97 -10.13
CA ASN A 1013 18.01 -20.77 -9.10
C ASN A 1013 19.32 -21.38 -9.62
N GLU A 1014 19.36 -21.85 -10.86
CA GLU A 1014 20.60 -22.33 -11.47
C GLU A 1014 21.61 -21.20 -11.74
N ILE A 1015 21.12 -20.01 -12.09
CA ILE A 1015 21.96 -18.82 -12.25
C ILE A 1015 22.49 -18.34 -10.91
N HIS A 1016 21.63 -18.26 -9.89
CA HIS A 1016 22.00 -17.91 -8.53
C HIS A 1016 23.02 -18.91 -7.99
N THR A 1017 22.80 -20.22 -8.13
CA THR A 1017 23.77 -21.27 -7.74
C THR A 1017 25.11 -21.10 -8.45
N TYR A 1018 25.09 -20.78 -9.74
CA TYR A 1018 26.29 -20.50 -10.52
C TYR A 1018 26.99 -19.22 -10.04
N PHE A 1019 26.22 -18.21 -9.65
CA PHE A 1019 26.72 -16.95 -9.11
C PHE A 1019 27.31 -17.11 -7.72
N THR A 1020 26.64 -17.79 -6.79
CA THR A 1020 27.17 -18.13 -5.46
C THR A 1020 28.49 -18.90 -5.59
N SER A 1021 28.58 -19.83 -6.56
CA SER A 1021 29.82 -20.56 -6.84
C SER A 1021 30.93 -19.65 -7.38
N THR A 1022 30.56 -18.67 -8.22
CA THR A 1022 31.47 -17.67 -8.78
C THR A 1022 31.94 -16.68 -7.72
N GLN A 1023 31.04 -16.24 -6.85
CA GLN A 1023 31.27 -15.40 -5.69
C GLN A 1023 32.29 -16.05 -4.75
N ALA A 1024 32.01 -17.28 -4.30
CA ALA A 1024 32.92 -18.00 -3.42
C ALA A 1024 34.32 -18.21 -4.05
N ALA A 1025 34.39 -18.45 -5.36
CA ALA A 1025 35.66 -18.57 -6.07
C ALA A 1025 36.41 -17.24 -6.15
N LEU A 1026 35.70 -16.14 -6.38
CA LEU A 1026 36.25 -14.79 -6.46
C LEU A 1026 36.72 -14.31 -5.08
N GLU A 1027 35.91 -14.48 -4.03
CA GLU A 1027 36.25 -14.18 -2.64
C GLU A 1027 37.52 -14.91 -2.21
N ASN A 1028 37.60 -16.23 -2.46
CA ASN A 1028 38.79 -17.00 -2.10
C ASN A 1028 40.06 -16.52 -2.83
N SER A 1029 39.93 -16.10 -4.09
CA SER A 1029 41.04 -15.56 -4.88
C SER A 1029 41.51 -14.19 -4.36
N LEU A 1030 40.58 -13.33 -3.97
CA LEU A 1030 40.86 -11.97 -3.52
C LEU A 1030 41.34 -11.93 -2.06
N ARG A 1031 40.79 -12.80 -1.21
CA ARG A 1031 41.11 -12.87 0.23
C ARG A 1031 42.58 -13.15 0.49
N ALA A 1032 43.21 -14.02 -0.29
CA ALA A 1032 44.65 -14.27 -0.18
C ALA A 1032 45.49 -12.99 -0.46
N THR A 1033 45.03 -12.17 -1.41
CA THR A 1033 45.70 -10.94 -1.82
C THR A 1033 45.48 -9.82 -0.78
N ALA A 1034 44.23 -9.62 -0.37
CA ALA A 1034 43.86 -8.66 0.67
C ALA A 1034 44.56 -8.97 2.00
N GLN A 1035 44.57 -10.24 2.40
CA GLN A 1035 45.26 -10.69 3.61
C GLN A 1035 46.76 -10.42 3.56
N SER A 1036 47.39 -10.59 2.39
CA SER A 1036 48.82 -10.31 2.23
C SER A 1036 49.16 -8.83 2.44
N GLU A 1037 48.35 -7.90 1.93
CA GLU A 1037 48.58 -6.47 2.10
C GLU A 1037 48.27 -6.01 3.53
N VAL A 1038 47.18 -6.49 4.11
CA VAL A 1038 46.80 -6.17 5.49
C VAL A 1038 47.81 -6.72 6.50
N ASN A 1039 48.36 -7.93 6.28
CA ASN A 1039 49.41 -8.48 7.15
C ASN A 1039 50.67 -7.61 7.18
N LYS A 1040 51.06 -6.98 6.06
CA LYS A 1040 52.22 -6.06 6.05
C LYS A 1040 51.98 -4.84 6.95
N LEU A 1041 50.75 -4.33 7.00
CA LEU A 1041 50.38 -3.22 7.88
C LEU A 1041 50.36 -3.65 9.34
N THR A 1042 49.79 -4.83 9.64
CA THR A 1042 49.80 -5.44 10.97
C THR A 1042 51.21 -5.68 11.48
N GLU A 1043 52.12 -6.16 10.63
CA GLU A 1043 53.55 -6.31 10.96
C GLU A 1043 54.19 -4.96 11.29
N THR A 1044 53.86 -3.90 10.55
CA THR A 1044 54.35 -2.54 10.83
C THR A 1044 53.90 -2.05 12.22
N VAL A 1045 52.65 -2.29 12.61
CA VAL A 1045 52.14 -1.98 13.97
C VAL A 1045 52.90 -2.79 15.03
N ASN A 1046 53.10 -4.09 14.79
CA ASN A 1046 53.81 -4.99 15.70
C ASN A 1046 55.28 -4.63 15.89
N GLU A 1047 55.98 -4.22 14.82
CA GLU A 1047 57.37 -3.74 14.87
C GLU A 1047 57.51 -2.45 15.68
N LYS A 1048 56.57 -1.51 15.52
CA LYS A 1048 56.54 -0.24 16.28
C LYS A 1048 56.30 -0.47 17.77
N LEU A 1049 55.50 -1.48 18.11
CA LEU A 1049 55.28 -1.92 19.49
C LEU A 1049 56.55 -2.54 20.10
N ASP A 1050 57.40 -3.21 19.31
CA ASP A 1050 58.63 -3.88 19.79
C ASP A 1050 59.85 -2.98 20.02
N ASP A 1051 59.77 -1.72 19.60
CA ASP A 1051 60.84 -0.73 19.72
C ASP A 1051 60.87 -0.11 21.13
N GLY A 1052 61.55 -0.77 22.08
CA GLY A 1052 61.50 -0.53 23.54
C GLY A 1052 61.84 0.88 24.04
N ASN A 1053 60.87 1.79 24.01
CA ASN A 1053 60.99 3.22 24.39
C ASN A 1053 59.76 3.70 25.20
N GLU A 1054 59.89 4.79 25.98
CA GLU A 1054 58.90 5.29 26.98
C GLU A 1054 57.56 5.85 26.40
N LYS A 1055 57.30 5.73 25.08
CA LYS A 1055 56.14 6.32 24.37
C LYS A 1055 55.36 5.28 23.55
N LEU A 1056 55.03 4.16 24.17
CA LEU A 1056 54.40 2.99 23.52
C LEU A 1056 53.03 3.33 22.89
N GLN A 1057 52.18 4.08 23.60
CA GLN A 1057 50.83 4.47 23.15
C GLN A 1057 50.83 5.39 21.92
N GLU A 1058 51.68 6.42 21.90
CA GLU A 1058 51.80 7.38 20.79
C GLU A 1058 52.21 6.68 19.48
N LYS A 1059 53.25 5.83 19.53
CA LYS A 1059 53.70 5.06 18.36
C LYS A 1059 52.68 4.03 17.88
N ALA A 1060 51.94 3.40 18.79
CA ALA A 1060 50.90 2.44 18.46
C ALA A 1060 49.70 3.14 17.80
N SER A 1061 49.33 4.33 18.28
CA SER A 1061 48.30 5.19 17.67
C SER A 1061 48.70 5.57 16.25
N ASP A 1062 49.90 6.15 16.05
CA ASP A 1062 50.38 6.57 14.73
C ASP A 1062 50.41 5.41 13.72
N ALA A 1063 50.80 4.22 14.16
CA ALA A 1063 50.88 3.03 13.30
C ALA A 1063 49.50 2.44 12.98
N ILE A 1064 48.57 2.47 13.95
CA ILE A 1064 47.17 2.07 13.73
C ILE A 1064 46.50 3.06 12.79
N ASP A 1065 46.73 4.36 12.95
CA ASP A 1065 46.21 5.39 12.05
C ASP A 1065 46.70 5.18 10.62
N GLU A 1066 48.00 4.88 10.43
CA GLU A 1066 48.54 4.54 9.10
C GLU A 1066 47.93 3.24 8.54
N MET A 1067 47.69 2.23 9.39
CA MET A 1067 47.03 0.98 9.00
C MET A 1067 45.58 1.23 8.57
N MET A 1068 44.81 1.99 9.35
CA MET A 1068 43.42 2.35 9.09
C MET A 1068 43.28 3.17 7.80
N ALA A 1069 44.18 4.14 7.60
CA ALA A 1069 44.23 4.98 6.42
C ALA A 1069 44.54 4.18 5.14
N LYS A 1070 45.42 3.18 5.20
CA LYS A 1070 45.74 2.33 4.03
C LYS A 1070 44.71 1.25 3.75
N ILE A 1071 44.04 0.73 4.78
CA ILE A 1071 42.97 -0.26 4.63
C ILE A 1071 41.76 0.36 3.91
N ASN A 1072 41.24 1.50 4.41
CA ASN A 1072 39.96 2.07 3.96
C ASN A 1072 39.98 3.59 3.63
N GLY A 1073 41.13 4.29 3.67
CA GLY A 1073 41.21 5.71 3.31
C GLY A 1073 40.84 6.72 4.42
N GLY A 1074 40.76 6.30 5.69
CA GLY A 1074 40.29 7.16 6.79
C GLY A 1074 41.39 7.94 7.51
N GLN A 1075 41.25 9.27 7.54
CA GLN A 1075 42.03 10.24 8.31
C GLN A 1075 41.90 10.00 9.83
N SER A 1076 43.02 10.09 10.56
CA SER A 1076 43.07 9.99 12.02
C SER A 1076 42.61 11.29 12.71
N ASP A 1077 41.70 11.14 13.66
CA ASP A 1077 41.23 12.23 14.53
C ASP A 1077 42.25 12.47 15.65
N HIS A 1078 43.13 13.47 15.48
CA HIS A 1078 43.69 14.19 16.62
C HIS A 1078 43.88 15.69 16.34
N ASN A 1079 43.08 16.48 17.06
CA ASN A 1079 43.22 17.89 17.44
C ASN A 1079 44.34 18.72 16.77
N GLU A 1080 43.95 19.67 15.92
CA GLU A 1080 44.43 21.06 16.01
C GLU A 1080 43.40 22.01 15.41
N ALA A 1081 42.89 22.92 16.24
CA ALA A 1081 42.09 24.05 15.78
C ALA A 1081 42.94 24.95 14.88
N SER A 1082 42.48 25.23 13.65
CA SER A 1082 42.43 26.56 13.01
C SER A 1082 42.58 26.49 11.49
N GLN A 1083 41.63 27.16 10.83
CA GLN A 1083 41.74 27.75 9.49
C GLN A 1083 41.91 26.79 8.30
N ILE A 1084 40.85 26.68 7.50
CA ILE A 1084 40.74 27.23 6.13
C ILE A 1084 39.33 26.85 5.64
N MET A 1085 38.55 27.84 5.18
CA MET A 1085 37.33 27.57 4.42
C MET A 1085 37.70 27.00 3.04
N PRO A 1086 37.01 25.96 2.56
CA PRO A 1086 36.83 25.77 1.12
C PRO A 1086 35.34 25.88 0.76
N ASP A 1087 35.05 26.90 -0.04
CA ASP A 1087 34.36 26.77 -1.33
C ASP A 1087 33.40 25.57 -1.48
N GLY A 1088 32.11 25.91 -1.58
CA GLY A 1088 31.06 24.98 -1.97
C GLY A 1088 31.24 24.49 -3.40
N SER A 1089 31.94 23.37 -3.55
CA SER A 1089 31.84 22.48 -4.70
C SER A 1089 32.64 21.20 -4.44
N LYS A 1090 31.97 20.17 -3.89
CA LYS A 1090 32.27 18.73 -4.07
C LYS A 1090 31.36 17.88 -3.16
N GLY A 1091 30.40 17.19 -3.76
CA GLY A 1091 29.75 16.04 -3.12
C GLY A 1091 30.79 14.94 -2.94
N LYS A 1092 31.25 14.76 -1.70
CA LYS A 1092 31.94 13.57 -1.20
C LYS A 1092 31.41 13.33 0.20
N THR A 1093 30.61 12.29 0.42
CA THR A 1093 30.38 11.68 1.74
C THR A 1093 31.62 10.90 2.16
N SER A 1094 32.77 11.58 2.21
CA SER A 1094 34.06 11.01 2.61
C SER A 1094 34.82 11.95 3.55
N GLY A 1095 34.10 12.78 4.32
CA GLY A 1095 34.72 13.79 5.17
C GLY A 1095 33.86 14.36 6.30
N ALA A 1096 32.76 13.70 6.68
CA ALA A 1096 32.07 13.99 7.94
C ALA A 1096 32.24 12.77 8.84
N GLY A 1097 32.70 12.95 10.08
CA GLY A 1097 32.56 11.91 11.09
C GLY A 1097 31.10 11.44 11.15
N LEU A 1098 30.87 10.17 11.44
CA LEU A 1098 29.52 9.58 11.46
C LEU A 1098 28.60 10.39 12.40
N LEU A 1099 27.72 11.21 11.84
CA LEU A 1099 26.84 12.08 12.63
C LEU A 1099 25.72 11.24 13.25
N THR A 1100 25.65 11.26 14.57
CA THR A 1100 24.66 10.52 15.36
C THR A 1100 23.74 11.48 16.14
N LEU A 1101 22.56 11.00 16.54
CA LEU A 1101 21.68 11.66 17.49
C LEU A 1101 21.35 10.72 18.65
N ASN A 1102 21.38 11.24 19.87
CA ASN A 1102 20.82 10.57 21.05
C ASN A 1102 19.45 11.16 21.45
N TYR A 1103 18.81 10.59 22.46
CA TYR A 1103 17.50 11.03 22.96
C TYR A 1103 17.47 12.52 23.35
N LYS A 1104 18.49 13.00 24.09
CA LYS A 1104 18.63 14.41 24.50
C LYS A 1104 18.64 15.33 23.28
N GLU A 1105 19.37 14.95 22.24
CA GLU A 1105 19.48 15.76 21.02
C GLU A 1105 18.19 15.77 20.20
N TYR A 1106 17.47 14.66 20.07
CA TYR A 1106 16.13 14.65 19.46
C TYR A 1106 15.17 15.58 20.21
N LEU A 1107 15.10 15.48 21.54
CA LEU A 1107 14.26 16.33 22.37
C LEU A 1107 14.66 17.81 22.27
N THR A 1108 15.96 18.11 22.22
CA THR A 1108 16.49 19.47 21.96
C THR A 1108 15.95 20.03 20.64
N ILE A 1109 15.99 19.22 19.58
CA ILE A 1109 15.52 19.62 18.25
C ILE A 1109 14.00 19.83 18.26
N PHE A 1110 13.23 18.91 18.84
CA PHE A 1110 11.77 19.08 18.93
C PHE A 1110 11.37 20.34 19.69
N ILE A 1111 12.01 20.65 20.83
CA ILE A 1111 11.76 21.89 21.56
C ILE A 1111 12.17 23.11 20.72
N ALA A 1112 13.26 23.02 19.95
CA ALA A 1112 13.69 24.11 19.07
C ALA A 1112 12.66 24.36 17.96
N ILE A 1113 12.16 23.30 17.31
CA ILE A 1113 11.09 23.34 16.30
C ILE A 1113 9.82 23.94 16.91
N GLU A 1114 9.37 23.42 18.06
CA GLU A 1114 8.17 23.92 18.72
C GLU A 1114 8.34 25.37 19.17
N SER A 1115 9.56 25.80 19.50
CA SER A 1115 9.87 27.20 19.78
C SER A 1115 9.78 28.11 18.55
N VAL A 1116 9.92 27.57 17.33
CA VAL A 1116 9.69 28.32 16.09
C VAL A 1116 8.20 28.63 15.92
N PHE A 1117 7.34 27.64 16.17
CA PHE A 1117 5.90 27.75 15.91
C PHE A 1117 5.08 28.29 17.10
N ASN A 1118 5.42 27.88 18.33
CA ASN A 1118 4.66 28.13 19.56
C ASN A 1118 5.56 28.54 20.75
N GLU A 1119 6.47 29.50 20.54
CA GLU A 1119 7.44 29.96 21.56
C GLU A 1119 6.80 30.30 22.93
N GLU A 1120 5.63 30.94 22.91
CA GLU A 1120 4.92 31.35 24.13
C GLU A 1120 4.57 30.17 25.03
N LYS A 1121 4.17 29.03 24.44
CA LYS A 1121 3.86 27.81 25.20
C LYS A 1121 5.11 27.26 25.90
N ILE A 1122 6.21 27.16 25.16
CA ILE A 1122 7.50 26.66 25.67
C ILE A 1122 7.96 27.50 26.88
N ILE A 1123 7.95 28.83 26.74
CA ILE A 1123 8.37 29.74 27.82
C ILE A 1123 7.47 29.62 29.05
N LYS A 1124 6.14 29.57 28.87
CA LYS A 1124 5.20 29.42 29.99
C LYS A 1124 5.37 28.09 30.72
N ARG A 1125 5.62 27.00 30.00
CA ARG A 1125 5.85 25.66 30.60
C ARG A 1125 7.16 25.62 31.39
N MET A 1126 8.24 26.22 30.87
CA MET A 1126 9.49 26.41 31.62
C MET A 1126 9.27 27.22 32.89
N GLY A 1127 8.54 28.35 32.80
CA GLY A 1127 8.19 29.15 33.97
C GLY A 1127 7.43 28.34 35.03
N ARG A 1128 6.43 27.57 34.62
CA ARG A 1128 5.66 26.73 35.54
C ARG A 1128 6.52 25.67 36.24
N LEU A 1129 7.47 25.05 35.54
CA LEU A 1129 8.43 24.14 36.16
C LEU A 1129 9.37 24.85 37.12
N ILE A 1130 9.87 26.04 36.78
CA ILE A 1130 10.71 26.85 37.68
C ILE A 1130 9.97 27.12 39.00
N GLU A 1131 8.73 27.59 38.92
CA GLU A 1131 7.90 27.86 40.10
C GLU A 1131 7.65 26.59 40.92
N ALA A 1132 7.27 25.48 40.28
CA ALA A 1132 7.00 24.22 40.95
C ALA A 1132 8.24 23.61 41.64
N ASN A 1133 9.39 23.66 40.97
CA ASN A 1133 10.65 23.12 41.49
C ASN A 1133 11.20 23.96 42.64
N LEU A 1134 11.14 25.29 42.55
CA LEU A 1134 11.55 26.16 43.66
C LEU A 1134 10.65 25.96 44.88
N ALA A 1135 9.35 25.75 44.67
CA ALA A 1135 8.42 25.49 45.76
C ALA A 1135 8.65 24.13 46.44
N SER A 1136 9.09 23.12 45.68
CA SER A 1136 9.18 21.72 46.13
C SER A 1136 10.61 21.26 46.46
N SER A 1137 11.63 22.07 46.19
CA SER A 1137 13.04 21.70 46.40
C SER A 1137 13.34 21.44 47.88
N GLU A 1138 13.88 20.26 48.19
CA GLU A 1138 14.34 19.96 49.56
C GLU A 1138 15.69 20.61 49.91
N THR A 1139 16.50 20.96 48.91
CA THR A 1139 17.88 21.44 49.12
C THR A 1139 18.03 22.96 49.07
N LYS A 1140 17.22 23.67 48.29
CA LYS A 1140 17.13 25.14 48.24
C LYS A 1140 15.65 25.60 48.08
N PRO A 1141 14.82 25.41 49.12
CA PRO A 1141 13.39 25.73 49.05
C PRO A 1141 13.12 27.23 48.96
N SER A 1142 12.21 27.62 48.07
CA SER A 1142 11.54 28.93 48.05
C SER A 1142 10.02 28.71 47.92
N PRO A 1143 9.34 28.29 49.00
CA PRO A 1143 7.96 27.77 48.96
C PRO A 1143 6.89 28.80 48.60
N ASP A 1144 7.16 30.08 48.89
CA ASP A 1144 6.24 31.20 48.59
C ASP A 1144 6.58 31.89 47.25
N PHE A 1145 7.55 31.36 46.48
CA PHE A 1145 7.97 31.96 45.23
C PHE A 1145 6.86 31.92 44.18
N LYS A 1146 6.62 33.07 43.54
CA LYS A 1146 5.73 33.18 42.38
C LYS A 1146 6.35 34.04 41.30
N LEU A 1147 6.29 33.57 40.06
CA LEU A 1147 6.75 34.33 38.88
C LEU A 1147 6.00 35.64 38.69
N SER A 1148 4.74 35.70 39.13
CA SER A 1148 3.90 36.91 39.07
C SER A 1148 4.32 38.00 40.05
N GLU A 1149 5.06 37.67 41.11
CA GLU A 1149 5.52 38.60 42.14
C GLU A 1149 7.04 38.88 42.04
N ALA A 1150 7.74 38.10 41.19
CA ALA A 1150 9.17 38.20 40.92
C ALA A 1150 9.48 39.24 39.83
N ALA A 1151 9.81 40.46 40.23
CA ALA A 1151 10.06 41.59 39.33
C ALA A 1151 11.55 41.76 38.98
N THR A 1152 11.84 42.13 37.73
CA THR A 1152 13.21 42.37 37.24
C THR A 1152 13.62 43.84 37.26
N MET A 1153 12.65 44.75 37.47
CA MET A 1153 12.87 46.20 37.55
C MET A 1153 12.22 46.80 38.80
N LEU A 1154 12.92 47.77 39.40
CA LEU A 1154 12.43 48.59 40.49
C LEU A 1154 12.27 50.04 40.04
N GLU A 1155 11.15 50.67 40.39
CA GLU A 1155 10.98 52.11 40.34
C GLU A 1155 11.07 52.68 41.77
N LEU A 1156 11.94 53.65 41.97
CA LEU A 1156 12.14 54.33 43.25
C LEU A 1156 11.84 55.81 43.09
N SER A 1157 10.94 56.33 43.92
CA SER A 1157 10.66 57.76 44.06
C SER A 1157 10.96 58.20 45.48
N ALA A 1158 11.67 59.31 45.66
CA ALA A 1158 12.02 59.83 46.99
C ALA A 1158 12.01 61.36 46.97
N SER A 1159 11.60 61.98 48.08
CA SER A 1159 11.70 63.44 48.24
C SER A 1159 12.54 63.81 49.46
N ALA A 1160 13.37 64.85 49.33
CA ALA A 1160 14.18 65.37 50.42
C ALA A 1160 14.08 66.89 50.48
N GLU A 1161 13.96 67.40 51.70
CA GLU A 1161 13.98 68.81 52.01
C GLU A 1161 15.42 69.29 52.21
N ILE A 1162 15.80 70.40 51.58
CA ILE A 1162 17.11 71.06 51.73
C ILE A 1162 16.92 72.47 52.28
N LYS A 1163 17.68 72.86 53.32
CA LYS A 1163 17.59 74.21 53.89
C LYS A 1163 18.54 75.23 53.25
N THR A 1164 18.04 76.42 52.99
CA THR A 1164 18.83 77.57 52.54
C THR A 1164 19.64 78.20 53.67
N THR A 1165 20.83 78.71 53.36
CA THR A 1165 21.73 79.30 54.35
C THR A 1165 21.55 80.82 54.48
N PHE A 1166 21.21 81.51 53.39
CA PHE A 1166 21.19 82.98 53.38
C PHE A 1166 19.82 83.58 53.06
N PHE A 1167 19.05 83.00 52.14
CA PHE A 1167 17.80 83.61 51.68
C PHE A 1167 16.65 82.62 51.45
N ALA A 1168 15.47 82.92 52.02
CA ALA A 1168 14.17 82.33 51.70
C ALA A 1168 13.60 82.82 50.35
N MET A 1169 14.35 82.66 49.26
CA MET A 1169 13.96 83.16 47.93
C MET A 1169 13.24 82.10 47.09
N PRO A 1170 12.41 82.48 46.11
CA PRO A 1170 11.85 81.53 45.16
C PRO A 1170 12.90 81.20 44.07
N VAL A 1171 13.58 80.05 44.18
CA VAL A 1171 14.40 79.52 43.08
C VAL A 1171 13.47 78.93 42.02
N PRO A 1172 13.56 79.35 40.74
CA PRO A 1172 12.73 78.77 39.68
C PRO A 1172 13.15 77.33 39.43
N MET A 1173 12.31 76.37 39.82
CA MET A 1173 12.47 74.95 39.46
C MET A 1173 11.53 74.60 38.30
N SER A 1174 12.01 73.80 37.35
CA SER A 1174 11.15 73.20 36.33
C SER A 1174 10.21 72.19 37.01
N GLY A 1175 8.90 72.43 36.93
CA GLY A 1175 7.90 71.52 37.52
C GLY A 1175 6.76 72.18 38.32
N GLY A 1176 6.62 73.51 38.32
CA GLY A 1176 5.38 74.15 38.75
C GLY A 1176 5.06 74.03 40.24
N GLY A 1177 5.89 74.64 41.09
CA GLY A 1177 5.57 74.86 42.50
C GLY A 1177 6.38 76.03 43.04
N SER A 1178 5.89 77.27 42.89
CA SER A 1178 6.50 78.42 43.58
C SER A 1178 6.08 78.39 45.04
N LYS A 1179 6.98 78.05 45.97
CA LYS A 1179 6.73 78.29 47.40
C LYS A 1179 6.88 79.77 47.74
N VAL A 1180 6.12 80.20 48.76
CA VAL A 1180 5.95 81.59 49.21
C VAL A 1180 7.24 82.12 49.85
N LEU A 1181 7.52 83.43 49.69
CA LEU A 1181 8.62 84.11 50.39
C LEU A 1181 8.52 83.86 51.91
N GLY A 1182 9.61 83.37 52.52
CA GLY A 1182 9.70 83.11 53.97
C GLY A 1182 9.75 81.64 54.39
N GLN A 1183 9.88 80.68 53.46
CA GLN A 1183 10.31 79.32 53.79
C GLN A 1183 11.80 79.14 53.49
N ASP A 1184 12.56 78.71 54.50
CA ASP A 1184 14.02 78.52 54.44
C ASP A 1184 14.40 77.13 53.88
N SER A 1185 13.50 76.47 53.14
CA SER A 1185 13.68 75.10 52.67
C SER A 1185 13.04 74.80 51.30
N TYR A 1186 13.65 73.90 50.53
CA TYR A 1186 13.14 73.39 49.26
C TYR A 1186 12.94 71.89 49.29
N SER A 1187 11.85 71.42 48.69
CA SER A 1187 11.66 69.99 48.40
C SER A 1187 12.34 69.64 47.08
N LEU A 1188 13.16 68.60 47.11
CA LEU A 1188 13.82 67.99 45.95
C LEU A 1188 13.22 66.60 45.75
N SER A 1189 12.76 66.30 44.54
CA SER A 1189 12.24 64.98 44.19
C SER A 1189 13.21 64.22 43.29
N TYR A 1190 13.34 62.93 43.54
CA TYR A 1190 14.03 61.96 42.70
C TYR A 1190 13.04 60.89 42.25
N LYS A 1191 13.18 60.46 40.99
CA LYS A 1191 12.50 59.30 40.43
C LYS A 1191 13.47 58.59 39.49
N GLY A 1192 13.73 57.31 39.74
CA GLY A 1192 14.60 56.47 38.92
C GLY A 1192 14.04 55.07 38.76
N VAL A 1193 14.44 54.39 37.68
CA VAL A 1193 14.09 53.01 37.39
C VAL A 1193 15.37 52.26 37.06
N LEU A 1194 15.57 51.09 37.67
CA LEU A 1194 16.74 50.23 37.44
C LEU A 1194 16.30 48.76 37.43
N GLY A 1195 16.96 47.92 36.62
CA GLY A 1195 16.69 46.49 36.54
C GLY A 1195 17.93 45.70 36.12
N TYR A 1196 17.80 44.37 36.13
CA TYR A 1196 18.86 43.42 35.77
C TYR A 1196 19.18 43.37 34.28
#